data_AF-A0A3E0NK53-F1
#
_entry.id   AF-A0A3E0NK53-F1
#
_cell.length_a   1.000
_cell.length_b   1.000
_cell.length_c   1.000
_cell.angle_alpha   90.00
_cell.angle_beta   90.00
_cell.angle_gamma   90.00
#
_symmetry.space_group_name_H-M   'P 1'
#
loop_
_entity.id
_entity.type
_entity.pdbx_description
1 polymer ?
#
loop_
_entity_poly.entity_id
_entity_poly.type
_entity_poly.pdbx_seq_one_letter_code
_entity_poly.pdbx_strand_id
1 'polypeptide(L)'
;MNMTDELRTTLEAALGEARAKRHEYVTLEHLLLAICADPKGLEILQALAVRPTRLVQELEKYLDDTLERIPAPADDEDDEFEPKQTIALWRVFERAAMHSQGAGKDTLDTGSVLASLMREQDSQAVYLLRDQGVSRLDIVRYLSHGTTKLGLGQPKPDLGGVDPEEEPITDPLEAFASDLNARAEKGRIDPLIGREKELRLVIETLARRRKNNPVLVGDPGVGKTAIVEGLALAIVEKRVPKMLQGATIYSLDMGALLAGTKYRGEFEQRLKAVIEAVTEDPSHILFIDEIHTIVGAGAVSSGSLDASNILKPALAAGELRCIGSTTHAEYKGAFDRDRALARRFQQIDIEEPSLEDSIAILKGLRSRYEEHHGVRYADDGLERAAELAAKYINDRRLPDKAIDVIDQAGAANQLREDDERLEILGAPEMEDTVSRVAKIPPQSVSSTDEEALAQLEPSLKKVIFGQDPAIESLVSAIKLSRAGLGPPDRPIGSFLFSGPTGVGKTELAKQLAESLGIQFLRFDMSEYMEKHTVSRLIGAPPGYVGFDQGGLLTDAIRRTPHAVLLLDEIEKAHPDVFNVLLQVMDHATLTDNNGRKADFRHVILLMTTNAGGRELTSKGLGFSKDTSQASTSAKSRPEIERMFSPEFRNRLDAWIVFEPLERPSVERIVDKLFGELQEQLVQKQVEIELAPSAKAWLADNGYERDFGARPMRRLIDGEIKKPLADDILFGDLRHGGSVVVHGPDDAPKSSSLADGAELEESPKGLWLEKRGGAAADLPPQSAAGEGSKGGKDTADLRPRSAAGEDSEGGEDSDETEAEASPNPDPVN
;
A
#
# COMPACT_ATOMS: atom_id res chain seq x y z
N MET A 1 -26.62 15.24 -4.27
CA MET A 1 -26.25 15.66 -5.64
C MET A 1 -27.51 16.10 -6.36
N ASN A 2 -27.52 17.27 -7.01
CA ASN A 2 -28.72 17.81 -7.64
C ASN A 2 -28.85 17.30 -9.10
N MET A 3 -30.04 16.97 -9.57
CA MET A 3 -30.28 16.64 -10.98
C MET A 3 -30.51 17.91 -11.79
N THR A 4 -30.09 17.94 -13.06
CA THR A 4 -30.49 19.04 -13.94
C THR A 4 -32.00 19.02 -14.18
N ASP A 5 -32.60 20.20 -14.39
CA ASP A 5 -34.04 20.33 -14.65
C ASP A 5 -34.48 19.51 -15.89
N GLU A 6 -33.60 19.40 -16.88
CA GLU A 6 -33.81 18.61 -18.10
C GLU A 6 -33.85 17.11 -17.82
N LEU A 7 -32.92 16.61 -16.99
CA LEU A 7 -32.89 15.20 -16.61
C LEU A 7 -34.11 14.84 -15.75
N ARG A 8 -34.53 15.75 -14.86
CA ARG A 8 -35.76 15.60 -14.08
C ARG A 8 -36.99 15.49 -15.00
N THR A 9 -37.10 16.38 -15.98
CA THR A 9 -38.18 16.35 -16.99
C THR A 9 -38.15 15.04 -17.80
N THR A 10 -36.95 14.56 -18.17
CA THR A 10 -36.78 13.30 -18.90
C THR A 10 -37.23 12.09 -18.06
N LEU A 11 -36.93 12.08 -16.76
CA LEU A 11 -37.38 11.02 -15.86
C LEU A 11 -38.89 11.05 -15.65
N GLU A 12 -39.49 12.23 -15.48
CA GLU A 12 -40.94 12.41 -15.39
C GLU A 12 -41.64 11.93 -16.67
N ALA A 13 -41.07 12.18 -17.84
CA ALA A 13 -41.58 11.67 -19.12
C ALA A 13 -41.50 10.14 -19.20
N ALA A 14 -40.40 9.52 -18.74
CA ALA A 14 -40.28 8.06 -18.69
C ALA A 14 -41.32 7.41 -17.74
N LEU A 15 -41.56 8.03 -16.58
CA LEU A 15 -42.61 7.62 -15.65
C LEU A 15 -44.02 7.79 -16.26
N GLY A 16 -44.25 8.91 -16.94
CA GLY A 16 -45.49 9.21 -17.65
C GLY A 16 -45.80 8.19 -18.75
N GLU A 17 -44.79 7.78 -19.52
CA GLU A 17 -44.93 6.78 -20.59
C GLU A 17 -45.30 5.41 -20.03
N ALA A 18 -44.63 4.96 -18.97
CA ALA A 18 -44.97 3.71 -18.29
C ALA A 18 -46.38 3.75 -17.69
N ARG A 19 -46.80 4.90 -17.12
CA ARG A 19 -48.16 5.12 -16.61
C ARG A 19 -49.20 5.10 -17.73
N ALA A 20 -48.94 5.77 -18.85
CA ALA A 20 -49.85 5.83 -20.00
C ALA A 20 -50.06 4.45 -20.64
N LYS A 21 -48.99 3.66 -20.76
CA LYS A 21 -49.06 2.28 -21.28
C LYS A 21 -49.48 1.25 -20.23
N ARG A 22 -49.63 1.66 -18.97
CA ARG A 22 -49.94 0.84 -17.79
C ARG A 22 -48.99 -0.34 -17.60
N HIS A 23 -47.70 -0.09 -17.81
CA HIS A 23 -46.64 -1.05 -17.50
C HIS A 23 -46.37 -1.03 -15.99
N GLU A 24 -46.27 -2.22 -15.37
CA GLU A 24 -45.99 -2.34 -13.93
C GLU A 24 -44.68 -1.65 -13.51
N TYR A 25 -43.68 -1.68 -14.40
CA TYR A 25 -42.33 -1.20 -14.11
C TYR A 25 -41.84 -0.14 -15.08
N VAL A 26 -41.10 0.84 -14.56
CA VAL A 26 -40.29 1.77 -15.34
C VAL A 26 -38.88 1.22 -15.50
N THR A 27 -38.52 0.95 -16.74
CA THR A 27 -37.29 0.26 -17.14
C THR A 27 -36.31 1.22 -17.83
N LEU A 28 -35.11 0.74 -18.16
CA LEU A 28 -34.11 1.52 -18.88
C LEU A 28 -34.54 1.85 -20.31
N GLU A 29 -35.42 1.05 -20.90
CA GLU A 29 -35.99 1.27 -22.22
C GLU A 29 -36.97 2.45 -22.22
N HIS A 30 -37.77 2.60 -21.16
CA HIS A 30 -38.58 3.81 -20.96
C HIS A 30 -37.72 5.05 -20.79
N LEU A 31 -36.62 4.94 -20.04
CA LEU A 31 -35.67 6.04 -19.86
C LEU A 31 -34.99 6.42 -21.19
N LEU A 32 -34.50 5.45 -21.96
CA LEU A 32 -33.88 5.72 -23.26
C LEU A 32 -34.87 6.28 -24.28
N LEU A 33 -36.13 5.83 -24.24
CA LEU A 33 -37.20 6.38 -25.06
C LEU A 33 -37.45 7.85 -24.72
N ALA A 34 -37.51 8.19 -23.43
CA ALA A 34 -37.64 9.58 -22.99
C ALA A 34 -36.41 10.44 -23.38
N ILE A 35 -35.19 9.90 -23.29
CA ILE A 35 -33.96 10.57 -23.76
C ILE A 35 -34.03 10.86 -25.27
N CYS A 36 -34.67 9.99 -26.07
CA CYS A 36 -34.88 10.24 -27.49
C CYS A 36 -35.89 11.37 -27.79
N ALA A 37 -36.69 11.79 -26.80
CA ALA A 37 -37.60 12.93 -26.91
C ALA A 37 -37.02 14.22 -26.32
N ASP A 38 -36.02 14.12 -25.45
CA ASP A 38 -35.32 15.25 -24.86
C ASP A 38 -34.36 15.94 -25.86
N PRO A 39 -34.39 17.28 -26.02
CA PRO A 39 -33.53 17.99 -26.97
C PRO A 39 -32.02 17.72 -26.79
N LYS A 40 -31.53 17.64 -25.54
CA LYS A 40 -30.11 17.33 -25.29
C LYS A 40 -29.79 15.86 -25.50
N GLY A 41 -30.71 14.97 -25.10
CA GLY A 41 -30.61 13.55 -25.42
C GLY A 41 -30.50 13.27 -26.92
N LEU A 42 -31.32 13.95 -27.72
CA LEU A 42 -31.27 13.90 -29.18
C LEU A 42 -29.94 14.43 -29.74
N GLU A 43 -29.44 15.55 -29.22
CA GLU A 43 -28.16 16.12 -29.63
C GLU A 43 -27.01 15.11 -29.41
N ILE A 44 -26.96 14.50 -28.22
CA ILE A 44 -25.97 13.47 -27.87
C ILE A 44 -26.09 12.28 -28.82
N LEU A 45 -27.29 11.74 -29.01
CA LEU A 45 -27.50 10.55 -29.85
C LEU A 45 -27.17 10.82 -31.33
N GLN A 46 -27.55 11.99 -31.86
CA GLN A 46 -27.23 12.38 -33.23
C GLN A 46 -25.73 12.61 -33.44
N ALA A 47 -25.05 13.22 -32.46
CA ALA A 47 -23.59 13.41 -32.50
C ALA A 47 -22.82 12.07 -32.56
N LEU A 48 -23.43 11.02 -32.03
CA LEU A 48 -22.93 9.65 -32.02
C LEU A 48 -23.35 8.83 -33.26
N ALA A 49 -24.00 9.47 -34.23
CA ALA A 49 -24.53 8.86 -35.45
C ALA A 49 -25.63 7.80 -35.23
N VAL A 50 -26.32 7.85 -34.08
CA VAL A 50 -27.55 7.07 -33.83
C VAL A 50 -28.66 7.63 -34.70
N ARG A 51 -29.55 6.77 -35.21
CA ARG A 51 -30.78 7.16 -35.89
C ARG A 51 -31.94 7.12 -34.89
N PRO A 52 -32.34 8.26 -34.29
CA PRO A 52 -33.32 8.25 -33.19
C PRO A 52 -34.67 7.68 -33.62
N THR A 53 -35.10 7.95 -34.85
CA THR A 53 -36.38 7.42 -35.39
C THR A 53 -36.43 5.89 -35.41
N ARG A 54 -35.31 5.22 -35.74
CA ARG A 54 -35.23 3.76 -35.72
C ARG A 54 -35.19 3.24 -34.28
N LEU A 55 -34.42 3.91 -33.42
CA LEU A 55 -34.29 3.54 -32.01
C LEU A 55 -35.62 3.62 -31.27
N VAL A 56 -36.39 4.70 -31.50
CA VAL A 56 -37.75 4.88 -30.93
C VAL A 56 -38.69 3.74 -31.35
N GLN A 57 -38.73 3.41 -32.65
CA GLN A 57 -39.59 2.32 -33.15
C GLN A 57 -39.23 0.96 -32.56
N GLU A 58 -37.93 0.66 -32.41
CA GLU A 58 -37.46 -0.59 -31.82
C GLU A 58 -37.73 -0.65 -30.31
N LEU A 59 -37.61 0.48 -29.59
CA LEU A 59 -37.94 0.59 -28.17
C LEU A 59 -39.45 0.47 -27.92
N GLU A 60 -40.28 1.21 -28.66
CA GLU A 60 -41.74 1.13 -28.53
C GLU A 60 -42.26 -0.29 -28.79
N LYS A 61 -41.75 -0.93 -29.86
CA LYS A 61 -42.08 -2.32 -30.16
C LYS A 61 -41.67 -3.26 -29.03
N TYR A 62 -40.46 -3.12 -28.49
CA TYR A 62 -40.01 -3.95 -27.39
C TYR A 62 -40.88 -3.78 -26.15
N LEU A 63 -41.20 -2.53 -25.79
CA LEU A 63 -42.06 -2.21 -24.64
C LEU A 63 -43.45 -2.81 -24.82
N ASP A 64 -44.04 -2.72 -26.02
CA ASP A 64 -45.38 -3.24 -26.30
C ASP A 64 -45.43 -4.78 -26.39
N ASP A 65 -44.37 -5.42 -26.89
CA ASP A 65 -44.32 -6.87 -27.10
C ASP A 65 -43.87 -7.64 -25.83
N THR A 66 -43.11 -7.00 -24.92
CA THR A 66 -42.41 -7.68 -23.82
C THR A 66 -42.95 -7.34 -22.44
N LEU A 67 -43.47 -6.12 -22.23
CA LEU A 67 -43.97 -5.72 -20.91
C LEU A 67 -45.46 -5.97 -20.77
N GLU A 68 -45.83 -6.61 -19.66
CA GLU A 68 -47.22 -6.85 -19.33
C GLU A 68 -47.92 -5.53 -18.96
N ARG A 69 -49.09 -5.31 -19.57
CA ARG A 69 -49.96 -4.18 -19.26
C ARG A 69 -50.94 -4.59 -18.18
N ILE A 70 -50.97 -3.82 -17.09
CA ILE A 70 -51.92 -4.07 -16.01
C ILE A 70 -53.35 -3.77 -16.54
N PRO A 71 -54.32 -4.68 -16.35
CA PRO A 71 -55.72 -4.47 -16.76
C PRO A 71 -56.36 -3.30 -16.03
N ALA A 72 -57.24 -2.55 -16.69
CA ALA A 72 -57.97 -1.45 -16.05
C ALA A 72 -58.90 -2.04 -14.97
N PRO A 73 -59.00 -1.43 -13.77
CA PRO A 73 -60.03 -1.81 -12.81
C PRO A 73 -61.39 -1.79 -13.50
N ALA A 74 -62.24 -2.78 -13.20
CA ALA A 74 -63.56 -2.90 -13.83
C ALA A 74 -64.58 -1.88 -13.27
N ASP A 75 -64.24 -1.20 -12.18
CA ASP A 75 -65.08 -0.25 -11.47
C ASP A 75 -64.41 1.14 -11.47
N ASP A 76 -65.22 2.20 -11.60
CA ASP A 76 -64.83 3.63 -11.60
C ASP A 76 -64.30 4.09 -10.22
N GLU A 77 -63.33 3.38 -9.65
CA GLU A 77 -62.47 3.89 -8.59
C GLU A 77 -61.22 4.48 -9.27
N ASP A 78 -60.98 5.77 -9.04
CA ASP A 78 -59.76 6.48 -9.46
C ASP A 78 -58.55 5.90 -8.72
N ASP A 79 -58.11 4.72 -9.15
CA ASP A 79 -56.90 4.08 -8.62
C ASP A 79 -55.70 4.70 -9.34
N GLU A 80 -54.97 5.54 -8.61
CA GLU A 80 -53.81 6.27 -9.10
C GLU A 80 -52.67 5.28 -9.43
N PHE A 81 -52.67 4.78 -10.67
CA PHE A 81 -51.68 3.80 -11.11
C PHE A 81 -50.28 4.43 -11.17
N GLU A 82 -49.41 4.04 -10.23
CA GLU A 82 -48.00 4.44 -10.20
C GLU A 82 -47.08 3.26 -10.57
N PRO A 83 -46.32 3.37 -11.67
CA PRO A 83 -45.38 2.31 -12.05
C PRO A 83 -44.16 2.29 -11.12
N LYS A 84 -43.66 1.10 -10.79
CA LYS A 84 -42.51 0.92 -9.89
C LYS A 84 -41.19 1.03 -10.65
N GLN A 85 -40.18 1.64 -10.06
CA GLN A 85 -38.85 1.69 -10.68
C GLN A 85 -38.15 0.34 -10.58
N THR A 86 -37.46 -0.08 -11.65
CA THR A 86 -36.61 -1.28 -11.60
C THR A 86 -35.30 -1.03 -10.85
N ILE A 87 -34.73 -2.09 -10.27
CA ILE A 87 -33.40 -2.03 -9.61
C ILE A 87 -32.31 -1.59 -10.60
N ALA A 88 -32.42 -1.99 -11.87
CA ALA A 88 -31.50 -1.59 -12.93
C ALA A 88 -31.53 -0.08 -13.18
N LEU A 89 -32.73 0.52 -13.19
CA LEU A 89 -32.90 1.97 -13.30
C LEU A 89 -32.24 2.69 -12.11
N TRP A 90 -32.52 2.25 -10.88
CA TRP A 90 -31.93 2.84 -9.67
C TRP A 90 -30.39 2.78 -9.66
N ARG A 91 -29.82 1.61 -10.01
CA ARG A 91 -28.36 1.41 -10.11
C ARG A 91 -27.69 2.27 -11.18
N VAL A 92 -28.39 2.58 -12.28
CA VAL A 92 -27.87 3.50 -13.30
C VAL A 92 -27.73 4.91 -12.74
N PHE A 93 -28.73 5.40 -12.01
CA PHE A 93 -28.67 6.72 -11.37
C PHE A 93 -27.63 6.80 -10.26
N GLU A 94 -27.55 5.78 -9.39
CA GLU A 94 -26.55 5.71 -8.32
C GLU A 94 -25.12 5.76 -8.88
N ARG A 95 -24.82 4.93 -9.88
CA ARG A 95 -23.49 4.95 -10.53
C ARG A 95 -23.21 6.23 -11.28
N ALA A 96 -24.22 6.83 -11.89
CA ALA A 96 -24.06 8.12 -12.57
C ALA A 96 -23.73 9.22 -11.55
N ALA A 97 -24.38 9.22 -10.39
CA ALA A 97 -24.09 10.16 -9.31
C ALA A 97 -22.65 9.97 -8.75
N MET A 98 -22.26 8.73 -8.44
CA MET A 98 -20.89 8.43 -7.98
C MET A 98 -19.83 8.84 -9.00
N HIS A 99 -20.08 8.59 -10.30
CA HIS A 99 -19.15 8.97 -11.36
C HIS A 99 -19.03 10.49 -11.50
N SER A 100 -20.16 11.20 -11.42
CA SER A 100 -20.16 12.66 -11.53
C SER A 100 -19.53 13.33 -10.30
N GLN A 101 -19.72 12.78 -9.08
CA GLN A 101 -19.00 13.22 -7.87
C GLN A 101 -17.49 12.97 -7.97
N GLY A 102 -17.07 11.79 -8.42
CA GLY A 102 -15.65 11.48 -8.66
C GLY A 102 -15.01 12.35 -9.75
N ALA A 103 -15.82 12.94 -10.63
CA ALA A 103 -15.40 13.90 -11.64
C ALA A 103 -15.51 15.38 -11.19
N GLY A 104 -15.83 15.64 -9.91
CA GLY A 104 -15.94 16.99 -9.34
C GLY A 104 -17.15 17.80 -9.84
N LYS A 105 -18.19 17.15 -10.36
CA LYS A 105 -19.44 17.80 -10.79
C LYS A 105 -20.49 17.76 -9.67
N ASP A 106 -21.12 18.88 -9.37
CA ASP A 106 -22.19 18.97 -8.35
C ASP A 106 -23.59 18.60 -8.87
N THR A 107 -23.73 18.48 -10.20
CA THR A 107 -25.01 18.20 -10.87
C THR A 107 -24.96 16.93 -11.73
N LEU A 108 -26.05 16.16 -11.71
CA LEU A 108 -26.25 14.97 -12.55
C LEU A 108 -27.01 15.34 -13.84
N ASP A 109 -26.41 15.05 -15.00
CA ASP A 109 -26.94 15.37 -16.34
C ASP A 109 -27.34 14.12 -17.15
N THR A 110 -28.13 14.32 -18.22
CA THR A 110 -28.61 13.26 -19.14
C THR A 110 -27.47 12.45 -19.76
N GLY A 111 -26.33 13.08 -20.00
CA GLY A 111 -25.13 12.44 -20.50
C GLY A 111 -24.54 11.41 -19.54
N SER A 112 -24.35 11.79 -18.28
CA SER A 112 -23.81 10.93 -17.23
C SER A 112 -24.70 9.70 -16.99
N VAL A 113 -26.02 9.91 -17.09
CA VAL A 113 -27.01 8.82 -17.04
C VAL A 113 -26.89 7.90 -18.25
N LEU A 114 -26.80 8.43 -19.47
CA LEU A 114 -26.63 7.63 -20.69
C LEU A 114 -25.31 6.83 -20.68
N ALA A 115 -24.21 7.42 -20.20
CA ALA A 115 -22.93 6.75 -20.05
C ALA A 115 -22.96 5.63 -19.00
N SER A 116 -23.78 5.78 -17.96
CA SER A 116 -23.98 4.78 -16.91
C SER A 116 -24.94 3.67 -17.35
N LEU A 117 -25.96 4.00 -18.15
CA LEU A 117 -26.89 3.05 -18.77
C LEU A 117 -26.13 2.01 -19.60
N MET A 118 -25.10 2.40 -20.34
CA MET A 118 -24.26 1.49 -21.15
C MET A 118 -23.53 0.39 -20.36
N ARG A 119 -23.53 0.44 -19.01
CA ARG A 119 -22.96 -0.60 -18.15
C ARG A 119 -23.95 -1.71 -17.80
N GLU A 120 -25.24 -1.54 -18.05
CA GLU A 120 -26.25 -2.59 -17.87
C GLU A 120 -26.30 -3.49 -19.11
N GLN A 121 -25.39 -4.47 -19.18
CA GLN A 121 -25.22 -5.31 -20.37
C GLN A 121 -26.43 -6.16 -20.72
N ASP A 122 -27.27 -6.46 -19.73
CA ASP A 122 -28.47 -7.29 -19.88
C ASP A 122 -29.72 -6.47 -20.27
N SER A 123 -29.58 -5.16 -20.52
CA SER A 123 -30.69 -4.29 -20.94
C SER A 123 -30.83 -4.23 -22.45
N GLN A 124 -32.09 -4.27 -22.92
CA GLN A 124 -32.42 -4.09 -24.32
C GLN A 124 -32.03 -2.69 -24.82
N ALA A 125 -32.11 -1.67 -23.96
CA ALA A 125 -31.66 -0.32 -24.27
C ALA A 125 -30.17 -0.28 -24.70
N VAL A 126 -29.31 -1.03 -24.01
CA VAL A 126 -27.87 -1.13 -24.33
C VAL A 126 -27.64 -1.93 -25.60
N TYR A 127 -28.40 -3.02 -25.78
CA TYR A 127 -28.34 -3.83 -27.00
C TYR A 127 -28.64 -2.98 -28.26
N LEU A 128 -29.72 -2.19 -28.23
CA LEU A 128 -30.12 -1.35 -29.37
C LEU A 128 -29.11 -0.23 -29.67
N LEU A 129 -28.52 0.38 -28.63
CA LEU A 129 -27.44 1.36 -28.81
C LEU A 129 -26.18 0.73 -29.43
N ARG A 130 -25.84 -0.50 -29.02
CA ARG A 130 -24.70 -1.25 -29.59
C ARG A 130 -24.95 -1.70 -31.03
N ASP A 131 -26.17 -2.10 -31.39
CA ASP A 131 -26.55 -2.43 -32.78
C ASP A 131 -26.30 -1.24 -33.72
N GLN A 132 -26.49 -0.03 -33.22
CA GLN A 132 -26.19 1.21 -33.94
C GLN A 132 -24.75 1.69 -33.79
N GLY A 133 -23.84 0.84 -33.26
CA GLY A 133 -22.41 1.11 -33.19
C GLY A 133 -22.00 2.11 -32.10
N VAL A 134 -22.85 2.34 -31.10
CA VAL A 134 -22.52 3.19 -29.94
C VAL A 134 -21.84 2.36 -28.86
N SER A 135 -20.63 2.78 -28.48
CA SER A 135 -19.97 2.29 -27.29
C SER A 135 -20.09 3.31 -26.15
N ARG A 136 -19.90 2.85 -24.91
CA ARG A 136 -19.84 3.74 -23.75
C ARG A 136 -18.75 4.81 -23.91
N LEU A 137 -17.60 4.44 -24.48
CA LEU A 137 -16.49 5.35 -24.71
C LEU A 137 -16.88 6.49 -25.65
N ASP A 138 -17.75 6.23 -26.62
CA ASP A 138 -18.21 7.28 -27.54
C ASP A 138 -19.06 8.33 -26.82
N ILE A 139 -19.98 7.90 -25.93
CA ILE A 139 -20.81 8.80 -25.12
C ILE A 139 -19.93 9.62 -24.17
N VAL A 140 -18.98 8.98 -23.47
CA VAL A 140 -18.05 9.69 -22.56
C VAL A 140 -17.17 10.70 -23.33
N ARG A 141 -16.73 10.35 -24.55
CA ARG A 141 -15.96 11.23 -25.42
C ARG A 141 -16.77 12.46 -25.85
N TYR A 142 -18.03 12.27 -26.26
CA TYR A 142 -18.92 13.38 -26.60
C TYR A 142 -19.13 14.30 -25.40
N LEU A 143 -19.40 13.76 -24.21
CA LEU A 143 -19.62 14.57 -23.00
C LEU A 143 -18.39 15.33 -22.51
N SER A 144 -17.19 14.84 -22.82
CA SER A 144 -15.95 15.44 -22.35
C SER A 144 -15.35 16.46 -23.34
N HIS A 145 -15.69 16.38 -24.63
CA HIS A 145 -15.05 17.19 -25.68
C HIS A 145 -15.99 17.73 -26.78
N GLY A 146 -17.28 17.39 -26.79
CA GLY A 146 -18.23 17.82 -27.83
C GLY A 146 -17.95 17.29 -29.26
N THR A 147 -16.96 16.40 -29.44
CA THR A 147 -16.53 15.93 -30.75
C THR A 147 -17.47 14.86 -31.31
N THR A 148 -17.99 15.09 -32.52
CA THR A 148 -18.89 14.17 -33.26
C THR A 148 -18.13 13.03 -33.94
N LYS A 149 -18.79 11.87 -34.13
CA LYS A 149 -18.24 10.74 -34.91
C LYS A 149 -18.08 11.03 -36.41
N LEU A 150 -18.61 12.15 -36.91
CA LEU A 150 -18.60 12.53 -38.33
C LEU A 150 -17.31 13.25 -38.80
N GLY A 151 -16.30 13.40 -37.95
CA GLY A 151 -15.04 14.09 -38.25
C GLY A 151 -13.96 13.25 -38.95
N LEU A 152 -14.29 12.42 -39.93
CA LEU A 152 -13.29 11.78 -40.81
C LEU A 152 -13.62 12.04 -42.29
N GLY A 153 -13.03 13.11 -42.83
CA GLY A 153 -12.78 13.28 -44.27
C GLY A 153 -13.87 13.98 -45.08
N GLN A 154 -13.76 15.31 -45.19
CA GLN A 154 -13.76 16.07 -46.45
C GLN A 154 -13.49 17.56 -46.15
N PRO A 155 -12.75 18.29 -47.02
CA PRO A 155 -12.47 19.70 -46.81
C PRO A 155 -13.76 20.49 -47.04
N LYS A 156 -14.23 21.22 -46.03
CA LYS A 156 -15.36 22.14 -46.21
C LYS A 156 -14.89 23.40 -46.95
N PRO A 157 -15.70 23.93 -47.88
CA PRO A 157 -15.48 25.25 -48.44
C PRO A 157 -15.86 26.32 -47.42
N ASP A 158 -14.97 27.30 -47.37
CA ASP A 158 -15.03 28.61 -46.72
C ASP A 158 -16.44 29.22 -46.63
N LEU A 159 -16.94 29.44 -45.40
CA LEU A 159 -17.90 30.50 -45.04
C LEU A 159 -17.73 30.80 -43.54
N GLY A 160 -17.24 32.01 -43.27
CA GLY A 160 -16.69 32.45 -41.99
C GLY A 160 -17.61 32.38 -40.76
N GLY A 161 -16.96 32.06 -39.65
CA GLY A 161 -17.42 32.20 -38.28
C GLY A 161 -16.20 31.93 -37.40
N VAL A 162 -15.79 32.92 -36.63
CA VAL A 162 -14.52 32.99 -35.86
C VAL A 162 -14.35 31.77 -34.96
N ASP A 163 -13.38 30.90 -35.27
CA ASP A 163 -12.83 29.93 -34.30
C ASP A 163 -11.99 30.71 -33.27
N PRO A 164 -12.02 30.35 -31.97
CA PRO A 164 -11.00 30.82 -31.06
C PRO A 164 -9.67 30.15 -31.46
N GLU A 165 -8.75 30.95 -31.99
CA GLU A 165 -7.37 30.55 -32.21
C GLU A 165 -6.80 29.97 -30.89
N GLU A 166 -6.42 28.69 -30.91
CA GLU A 166 -5.37 28.23 -29.99
C GLU A 166 -4.12 29.01 -30.37
N GLU A 167 -3.59 29.80 -29.43
CA GLU A 167 -2.36 30.56 -29.65
C GLU A 167 -1.26 29.58 -30.14
N PRO A 168 -0.55 29.90 -31.24
CA PRO A 168 0.55 29.07 -31.70
C PRO A 168 1.61 29.03 -30.61
N ILE A 169 2.04 27.82 -30.22
CA ILE A 169 3.19 27.62 -29.32
C ILE A 169 4.38 28.33 -29.97
N THR A 170 4.79 29.47 -29.40
CA THR A 170 5.77 30.38 -30.01
C THR A 170 7.17 29.77 -30.13
N ASP A 171 7.52 28.80 -29.27
CA ASP A 171 8.71 27.96 -29.41
C ASP A 171 8.49 26.60 -28.70
N PRO A 172 8.44 25.47 -29.44
CA PRO A 172 8.33 24.13 -28.84
C PRO A 172 9.49 23.75 -27.90
N LEU A 173 10.69 24.29 -28.12
CA LEU A 173 11.85 23.99 -27.28
C LEU A 173 11.75 24.69 -25.93
N GLU A 174 11.27 25.93 -25.87
CA GLU A 174 11.03 26.61 -24.59
C GLU A 174 9.86 26.01 -23.82
N ALA A 175 8.85 25.49 -24.52
CA ALA A 175 7.66 24.93 -23.89
C ALA A 175 7.86 23.50 -23.34
N PHE A 176 8.65 22.68 -24.02
CA PHE A 176 8.73 21.23 -23.74
C PHE A 176 10.15 20.70 -23.50
N ALA A 177 11.16 21.55 -23.56
CA ALA A 177 12.54 21.18 -23.25
C ALA A 177 13.21 22.24 -22.37
N SER A 178 14.33 21.84 -21.76
CA SER A 178 15.17 22.74 -20.97
C SER A 178 16.58 22.79 -21.55
N ASP A 179 17.10 24.00 -21.74
CA ASP A 179 18.46 24.23 -22.19
C ASP A 179 19.46 23.97 -21.04
N LEU A 180 20.22 22.88 -21.16
CA LEU A 180 21.25 22.52 -20.18
C LEU A 180 22.48 23.42 -20.26
N ASN A 181 22.82 23.96 -21.44
CA ASN A 181 23.94 24.89 -21.59
C ASN A 181 23.63 26.20 -20.86
N ALA A 182 22.41 26.73 -21.01
CA ALA A 182 21.96 27.92 -20.28
C ALA A 182 21.94 27.69 -18.75
N ARG A 183 21.61 26.48 -18.29
CA ARG A 183 21.74 26.10 -16.87
C ARG A 183 23.22 26.07 -16.42
N ALA A 184 24.11 25.56 -17.26
CA ALA A 184 25.55 25.54 -16.99
C ALA A 184 26.13 26.96 -16.86
N GLU A 185 25.78 27.87 -17.78
CA GLU A 185 26.22 29.27 -17.75
C GLU A 185 25.79 30.01 -16.49
N LYS A 186 24.61 29.67 -15.96
CA LYS A 186 24.08 30.20 -14.69
C LYS A 186 24.70 29.54 -13.45
N GLY A 187 25.65 28.62 -13.61
CA GLY A 187 26.29 27.90 -12.51
C GLY A 187 25.38 26.89 -11.80
N ARG A 188 24.28 26.46 -12.44
CA ARG A 188 23.27 25.56 -11.84
C ARG A 188 23.50 24.07 -12.12
N ILE A 189 24.64 23.71 -12.69
CA ILE A 189 25.04 22.32 -12.97
C ILE A 189 26.21 21.96 -12.07
N ASP A 190 26.15 20.79 -11.43
CA ASP A 190 27.21 20.28 -10.58
C ASP A 190 28.46 19.91 -11.39
N PRO A 191 29.67 20.05 -10.81
CA PRO A 191 30.89 19.60 -11.47
C PRO A 191 30.88 18.07 -11.62
N LEU A 192 31.21 17.60 -12.83
CA LEU A 192 31.35 16.16 -13.08
C LEU A 192 32.69 15.65 -12.52
N ILE A 193 32.62 14.73 -11.57
CA ILE A 193 33.79 14.18 -10.86
C ILE A 193 33.91 12.69 -11.17
N GLY A 194 35.13 12.21 -11.42
CA GLY A 194 35.41 10.77 -11.61
C GLY A 194 34.89 10.14 -12.90
N ARG A 195 34.09 10.84 -13.72
CA ARG A 195 33.43 10.31 -14.93
C ARG A 195 34.02 10.79 -16.27
N GLU A 196 35.31 11.14 -16.26
CA GLU A 196 36.00 11.68 -17.45
C GLU A 196 36.10 10.68 -18.60
N LYS A 197 36.15 9.37 -18.31
CA LYS A 197 36.22 8.32 -19.34
C LYS A 197 34.89 8.20 -20.09
N GLU A 198 33.80 8.17 -19.34
CA GLU A 198 32.43 8.07 -19.86
C GLU A 198 32.06 9.32 -20.64
N LEU A 199 32.38 10.51 -20.11
CA LEU A 199 32.18 11.78 -20.82
C LEU A 199 32.94 11.79 -22.16
N ARG A 200 34.19 11.30 -22.18
CA ARG A 200 34.97 11.19 -23.42
C ARG A 200 34.31 10.27 -24.44
N LEU A 201 33.79 9.12 -24.01
CA LEU A 201 33.07 8.19 -24.89
C LEU A 201 31.80 8.82 -25.48
N VAL A 202 31.08 9.63 -24.71
CA VAL A 202 29.92 10.39 -25.19
C VAL A 202 30.35 11.39 -26.26
N ILE A 203 31.39 12.19 -26.00
CA ILE A 203 31.95 13.16 -26.96
C ILE A 203 32.41 12.46 -28.25
N GLU A 204 33.16 11.36 -28.12
CA GLU A 204 33.64 10.55 -29.24
C GLU A 204 32.47 10.02 -30.08
N THR A 205 31.41 9.58 -29.42
CA THR A 205 30.20 9.07 -30.09
C THR A 205 29.48 10.17 -30.85
N LEU A 206 29.22 11.33 -30.22
CA LEU A 206 28.53 12.46 -30.85
C LEU A 206 29.30 13.02 -32.07
N ALA A 207 30.63 12.91 -32.05
CA ALA A 207 31.50 13.33 -33.14
C ALA A 207 31.54 12.36 -34.33
N ARG A 208 30.92 11.17 -34.24
CA ARG A 208 30.88 10.21 -35.36
C ARG A 208 29.96 10.69 -36.48
N ARG A 209 30.25 10.26 -37.71
CA ARG A 209 29.38 10.50 -38.88
C ARG A 209 28.17 9.57 -38.95
N ARG A 210 28.25 8.39 -38.34
CA ARG A 210 27.18 7.38 -38.26
C ARG A 210 27.21 6.77 -36.87
N LYS A 211 26.03 6.38 -36.35
CA LYS A 211 25.87 5.94 -34.95
C LYS A 211 26.36 7.00 -33.97
N ASN A 212 25.89 8.22 -34.19
CA ASN A 212 26.25 9.43 -33.46
C ASN A 212 25.31 9.71 -32.27
N ASN A 213 24.50 8.74 -31.89
CA ASN A 213 23.55 8.85 -30.79
C ASN A 213 23.99 7.92 -29.66
N PRO A 214 24.59 8.42 -28.58
CA PRO A 214 24.90 7.60 -27.42
C PRO A 214 23.64 7.24 -26.61
N VAL A 215 23.61 6.04 -26.05
CA VAL A 215 22.66 5.66 -24.99
C VAL A 215 23.46 5.24 -23.77
N LEU A 216 23.26 5.97 -22.68
CA LEU A 216 23.83 5.70 -21.37
C LEU A 216 22.99 4.59 -20.72
N VAL A 217 23.60 3.42 -20.55
CA VAL A 217 22.94 2.24 -19.97
C VAL A 217 23.58 1.94 -18.62
N GLY A 218 22.80 2.02 -17.55
CA GLY A 218 23.28 1.73 -16.19
C GLY A 218 22.14 1.73 -15.18
N ASP A 219 22.41 1.25 -13.97
CA ASP A 219 21.40 1.20 -12.89
C ASP A 219 20.90 2.62 -12.52
N PRO A 220 19.70 2.78 -11.94
CA PRO A 220 19.25 4.06 -11.39
C PRO A 220 20.24 4.58 -10.32
N GLY A 221 20.42 5.90 -10.25
CA GLY A 221 21.28 6.52 -9.24
C GLY A 221 22.79 6.55 -9.55
N VAL A 222 23.29 5.87 -10.59
CA VAL A 222 24.75 5.87 -10.91
C VAL A 222 25.30 7.18 -11.51
N GLY A 223 24.44 8.16 -11.77
CA GLY A 223 24.81 9.47 -12.32
C GLY A 223 24.73 9.61 -13.85
N LYS A 224 23.79 8.93 -14.52
CA LYS A 224 23.59 9.04 -15.99
C LYS A 224 23.31 10.49 -16.43
N THR A 225 22.38 11.16 -15.77
CA THR A 225 22.02 12.56 -16.03
C THR A 225 23.18 13.51 -15.75
N ALA A 226 23.96 13.25 -14.69
CA ALA A 226 25.15 14.04 -14.35
C ALA A 226 26.20 14.03 -15.47
N ILE A 227 26.36 12.93 -16.21
CA ILE A 227 27.29 12.87 -17.37
C ILE A 227 26.83 13.83 -18.49
N VAL A 228 25.52 13.93 -18.72
CA VAL A 228 24.95 14.82 -19.75
C VAL A 228 25.04 16.29 -19.32
N GLU A 229 24.74 16.58 -18.06
CA GLU A 229 24.95 17.92 -17.49
C GLU A 229 26.44 18.31 -17.52
N GLY A 230 27.34 17.37 -17.21
CA GLY A 230 28.79 17.54 -17.33
C GLY A 230 29.26 17.80 -18.77
N LEU A 231 28.58 17.20 -19.77
CA LEU A 231 28.82 17.53 -21.18
C LEU A 231 28.41 18.97 -21.50
N ALA A 232 27.25 19.43 -21.02
CA ALA A 232 26.81 20.81 -21.21
C ALA A 232 27.83 21.80 -20.62
N LEU A 233 28.31 21.54 -19.40
CA LEU A 233 29.36 22.33 -18.76
C LEU A 233 30.67 22.32 -19.59
N ALA A 234 31.09 21.15 -20.09
CA ALA A 234 32.28 21.05 -20.94
C ALA A 234 32.16 21.81 -22.27
N ILE A 235 30.94 21.92 -22.84
CA ILE A 235 30.69 22.72 -24.03
C ILE A 235 30.85 24.22 -23.71
N VAL A 236 30.22 24.71 -22.63
CA VAL A 236 30.31 26.11 -22.19
C VAL A 236 31.77 26.51 -21.89
N GLU A 237 32.52 25.63 -21.24
CA GLU A 237 33.94 25.82 -20.93
C GLU A 237 34.88 25.61 -22.13
N LYS A 238 34.34 25.25 -23.31
CA LYS A 238 35.09 24.96 -24.55
C LYS A 238 36.11 23.84 -24.40
N ARG A 239 35.87 22.89 -23.48
CA ARG A 239 36.67 21.66 -23.29
C ARG A 239 36.33 20.54 -24.28
N VAL A 240 35.39 20.78 -25.20
CA VAL A 240 35.00 19.85 -26.28
C VAL A 240 35.70 20.16 -27.61
N PRO A 241 35.79 19.19 -28.55
CA PRO A 241 36.32 19.42 -29.90
C PRO A 241 35.56 20.53 -30.64
N LYS A 242 36.23 21.22 -31.57
CA LYS A 242 35.67 22.36 -32.33
C LYS A 242 34.30 22.08 -32.97
N MET A 243 34.03 20.84 -33.34
CA MET A 243 32.76 20.41 -33.93
C MET A 243 31.56 20.48 -32.97
N LEU A 244 31.79 20.44 -31.65
CA LEU A 244 30.77 20.44 -30.61
C LEU A 244 30.76 21.73 -29.78
N GLN A 245 31.68 22.67 -30.02
CA GLN A 245 31.78 23.91 -29.24
C GLN A 245 30.57 24.85 -29.40
N GLY A 246 29.83 24.73 -30.51
CA GLY A 246 28.61 25.49 -30.74
C GLY A 246 27.34 24.68 -30.48
N ALA A 247 27.44 23.48 -29.88
CA ALA A 247 26.28 22.62 -29.69
C ALA A 247 25.46 23.00 -28.45
N THR A 248 24.13 22.94 -28.55
CA THR A 248 23.22 23.19 -27.41
C THR A 248 22.48 21.91 -27.05
N ILE A 249 22.51 21.55 -25.77
CA ILE A 249 21.82 20.34 -25.27
C ILE A 249 20.47 20.73 -24.68
N TYR A 250 19.40 20.19 -25.28
CA TYR A 250 18.04 20.34 -24.78
C TYR A 250 17.58 19.05 -24.11
N SER A 251 17.25 19.12 -22.82
CA SER A 251 16.64 18.01 -22.08
C SER A 251 15.14 18.02 -22.28
N LEU A 252 14.60 16.93 -22.81
CA LEU A 252 13.16 16.75 -23.00
C LEU A 252 12.44 16.64 -21.64
N ASP A 253 11.39 17.42 -21.43
CA ASP A 253 10.53 17.31 -20.26
C ASP A 253 9.29 16.47 -20.59
N MET A 254 9.33 15.20 -20.16
CA MET A 254 8.22 14.28 -20.33
C MET A 254 6.96 14.73 -19.56
N GLY A 255 7.14 15.39 -18.41
CA GLY A 255 6.04 15.95 -17.63
C GLY A 255 5.33 17.06 -18.38
N ALA A 256 6.07 18.01 -18.96
CA ALA A 256 5.50 19.10 -19.77
C ALA A 256 4.81 18.57 -21.04
N LEU A 257 5.38 17.55 -21.69
CA LEU A 257 4.76 16.92 -22.84
C LEU A 257 3.42 16.25 -22.50
N LEU A 258 3.30 15.64 -21.31
CA LEU A 258 2.07 14.97 -20.85
C LEU A 258 1.07 15.94 -20.22
N ALA A 259 1.56 17.01 -19.59
CA ALA A 259 0.75 18.00 -18.89
C ALA A 259 -0.28 18.63 -19.85
N GLY A 260 -1.55 18.52 -19.49
CA GLY A 260 -2.65 19.03 -20.30
C GLY A 260 -2.90 18.25 -21.61
N THR A 261 -2.26 17.09 -21.83
CA THR A 261 -2.67 16.18 -22.90
C THR A 261 -3.83 15.32 -22.44
N LYS A 262 -4.92 15.31 -23.21
CA LYS A 262 -6.09 14.46 -22.95
C LYS A 262 -6.06 13.19 -23.80
N TYR A 263 -5.30 13.22 -24.91
CA TYR A 263 -5.17 12.12 -25.85
C TYR A 263 -3.70 11.87 -26.22
N ARG A 264 -3.38 10.60 -26.49
CA ARG A 264 -2.07 10.18 -27.00
C ARG A 264 -1.62 10.94 -28.26
N GLY A 265 -2.56 11.29 -29.14
CA GLY A 265 -2.26 12.02 -30.37
C GLY A 265 -1.69 13.43 -30.14
N GLU A 266 -2.14 14.12 -29.09
CA GLU A 266 -1.63 15.45 -28.72
C GLU A 266 -0.18 15.36 -28.22
N PHE A 267 0.11 14.35 -27.41
CA PHE A 267 1.48 14.03 -26.99
C PHE A 267 2.39 13.76 -28.20
N GLU A 268 1.94 12.93 -29.14
CA GLU A 268 2.69 12.62 -30.37
C GLU A 268 2.94 13.86 -31.23
N GLN A 269 1.97 14.78 -31.33
CA GLN A 269 2.12 16.05 -32.03
C GLN A 269 3.14 16.98 -31.36
N ARG A 270 3.09 17.12 -30.02
CA ARG A 270 4.06 17.93 -29.27
C ARG A 270 5.48 17.38 -29.39
N LEU A 271 5.64 16.06 -29.26
CA LEU A 271 6.93 15.41 -29.45
C LEU A 271 7.47 15.58 -30.87
N LYS A 272 6.59 15.51 -31.89
CA LYS A 272 6.98 15.77 -33.28
C LYS A 272 7.45 17.22 -33.46
N ALA A 273 6.77 18.19 -32.87
CA ALA A 273 7.18 19.60 -32.93
C ALA A 273 8.56 19.83 -32.30
N VAL A 274 8.85 19.20 -31.15
CA VAL A 274 10.18 19.26 -30.52
C VAL A 274 11.25 18.64 -31.43
N ILE A 275 10.98 17.47 -32.01
CA ILE A 275 11.94 16.80 -32.90
C ILE A 275 12.22 17.68 -34.14
N GLU A 276 11.18 18.26 -34.74
CA GLU A 276 11.32 19.17 -35.89
C GLU A 276 12.20 20.37 -35.53
N ALA A 277 11.92 21.05 -34.41
CA ALA A 277 12.72 22.18 -33.92
C ALA A 277 14.18 21.82 -33.62
N VAL A 278 14.46 20.63 -33.09
CA VAL A 278 15.85 20.15 -32.91
C VAL A 278 16.52 19.87 -34.26
N THR A 279 15.79 19.32 -35.24
CA THR A 279 16.38 18.98 -36.54
C THR A 279 16.64 20.17 -37.46
N GLU A 280 16.03 21.33 -37.19
CA GLU A 280 16.28 22.57 -37.94
C GLU A 280 17.72 23.07 -37.78
N ASP A 281 18.35 22.87 -36.61
CA ASP A 281 19.74 23.26 -36.35
C ASP A 281 20.62 22.02 -36.03
N PRO A 282 21.62 21.70 -36.88
CA PRO A 282 22.56 20.58 -36.64
C PRO A 282 23.44 20.70 -35.38
N SER A 283 23.44 21.87 -34.74
CA SER A 283 24.13 22.11 -33.48
C SER A 283 23.31 21.66 -32.26
N HIS A 284 22.00 21.48 -32.40
CA HIS A 284 21.14 21.02 -31.32
C HIS A 284 21.34 19.53 -31.03
N ILE A 285 21.28 19.17 -29.75
CA ILE A 285 21.36 17.81 -29.24
C ILE A 285 20.18 17.59 -28.30
N LEU A 286 19.34 16.60 -28.62
CA LEU A 286 18.22 16.24 -27.75
C LEU A 286 18.67 15.21 -26.69
N PHE A 287 18.53 15.52 -25.41
CA PHE A 287 18.65 14.56 -24.33
C PHE A 287 17.28 14.03 -23.95
N ILE A 288 17.14 12.70 -23.95
CA ILE A 288 15.92 11.99 -23.56
C ILE A 288 16.29 11.12 -22.36
N ASP A 289 15.88 11.55 -21.17
CA ASP A 289 15.94 10.70 -20.00
C ASP A 289 14.90 9.58 -20.10
N GLU A 290 15.23 8.41 -19.56
CA GLU A 290 14.40 7.21 -19.64
C GLU A 290 13.87 6.93 -21.06
N ILE A 291 14.76 6.92 -22.06
CA ILE A 291 14.42 6.83 -23.50
C ILE A 291 13.55 5.59 -23.84
N HIS A 292 13.58 4.55 -23.01
CA HIS A 292 12.73 3.37 -23.16
C HIS A 292 11.23 3.68 -23.02
N THR A 293 10.86 4.76 -22.34
CA THR A 293 9.45 5.22 -22.20
C THR A 293 8.84 5.60 -23.54
N ILE A 294 9.65 6.17 -24.45
CA ILE A 294 9.26 6.60 -25.80
C ILE A 294 9.43 5.45 -26.82
N VAL A 295 10.42 4.59 -26.60
CA VAL A 295 10.82 3.51 -27.52
C VAL A 295 10.05 2.20 -27.27
N GLY A 296 9.29 2.11 -26.17
CA GLY A 296 8.62 0.90 -25.68
C GLY A 296 7.78 0.17 -26.73
N ALA A 297 8.39 -0.88 -27.31
CA ALA A 297 7.86 -1.72 -28.38
C ALA A 297 6.53 -2.39 -27.99
N GLY A 298 5.41 -1.77 -28.39
CA GLY A 298 4.09 -2.39 -28.45
C GLY A 298 3.65 -3.22 -27.23
N ALA A 299 3.79 -2.72 -26.00
CA ALA A 299 3.39 -3.48 -24.83
C ALA A 299 1.87 -3.62 -24.74
N VAL A 300 1.43 -4.88 -24.64
CA VAL A 300 0.06 -5.40 -24.46
C VAL A 300 -0.46 -5.10 -23.03
N SER A 301 0.27 -4.33 -22.23
CA SER A 301 -0.16 -3.80 -20.94
C SER A 301 -0.50 -2.31 -21.08
N SER A 302 -1.64 -1.93 -20.53
CA SER A 302 -2.42 -0.71 -20.74
C SER A 302 -1.75 0.62 -20.31
N GLY A 303 -0.54 0.96 -20.79
CA GLY A 303 0.08 2.23 -20.37
C GLY A 303 1.34 2.76 -21.07
N SER A 304 2.06 2.01 -21.92
CA SER A 304 3.30 2.54 -22.53
C SER A 304 3.07 3.35 -23.82
N LEU A 305 3.70 4.53 -23.90
CA LEU A 305 3.60 5.47 -25.02
C LEU A 305 4.64 5.12 -26.11
N ASP A 306 4.30 4.20 -27.01
CA ASP A 306 5.17 3.87 -28.15
C ASP A 306 5.19 4.99 -29.21
N ALA A 307 6.15 5.91 -29.09
CA ALA A 307 6.43 6.97 -30.06
C ALA A 307 7.69 6.68 -30.89
N SER A 308 8.14 5.42 -30.92
CA SER A 308 9.32 4.98 -31.69
C SER A 308 9.20 5.30 -33.18
N ASN A 309 7.97 5.31 -33.73
CA ASN A 309 7.70 5.63 -35.13
C ASN A 309 7.97 7.09 -35.50
N ILE A 310 7.97 8.01 -34.53
CA ILE A 310 8.24 9.43 -34.75
C ILE A 310 9.75 9.68 -34.80
N LEU A 311 10.52 8.99 -33.95
CA LEU A 311 11.98 9.12 -33.89
C LEU A 311 12.71 8.41 -35.05
N LYS A 312 12.18 7.27 -35.51
CA LYS A 312 12.82 6.42 -36.52
C LYS A 312 13.21 7.15 -37.82
N PRO A 313 12.35 7.97 -38.45
CA PRO A 313 12.70 8.69 -39.67
C PRO A 313 13.89 9.64 -39.48
N ALA A 314 13.85 10.49 -38.44
CA ALA A 314 14.89 11.49 -38.17
C ALA A 314 16.23 10.83 -37.78
N LEU A 315 16.19 9.75 -37.00
CA LEU A 315 17.38 8.95 -36.66
C LEU A 315 17.92 8.16 -37.88
N ALA A 316 17.06 7.73 -38.80
CA ALA A 316 17.47 7.01 -40.00
C ALA A 316 18.09 7.92 -41.06
N ALA A 317 17.57 9.14 -41.21
CA ALA A 317 18.15 10.20 -42.04
C ALA A 317 19.48 10.70 -41.46
N GLY A 318 19.67 10.60 -40.14
CA GLY A 318 20.84 11.14 -39.44
C GLY A 318 20.76 12.64 -39.19
N GLU A 319 19.55 13.19 -39.26
CA GLU A 319 19.23 14.60 -39.02
C GLU A 319 19.11 14.88 -37.52
N LEU A 320 18.59 13.92 -36.74
CA LEU A 320 18.49 14.04 -35.29
C LEU A 320 19.76 13.50 -34.61
N ARG A 321 20.39 14.35 -33.78
CA ARG A 321 21.42 13.96 -32.81
C ARG A 321 20.80 13.94 -31.42
N CYS A 322 20.85 12.79 -30.75
CA CYS A 322 20.30 12.67 -29.39
C CYS A 322 21.16 11.81 -28.46
N ILE A 323 21.00 12.05 -27.16
CA ILE A 323 21.58 11.28 -26.06
C ILE A 323 20.40 10.63 -25.33
N GLY A 324 20.43 9.31 -25.17
CA GLY A 324 19.43 8.58 -24.39
C GLY A 324 19.99 8.11 -23.04
N SER A 325 19.13 7.98 -22.04
CA SER A 325 19.44 7.38 -20.74
C SER A 325 18.46 6.24 -20.44
N THR A 326 18.92 5.09 -19.95
CA THR A 326 18.05 3.95 -19.59
C THR A 326 18.74 2.97 -18.66
N THR A 327 18.00 2.03 -18.06
CA THR A 327 18.58 0.89 -17.33
C THR A 327 18.93 -0.30 -18.22
N HIS A 328 19.77 -1.22 -17.74
CA HIS A 328 20.10 -2.46 -18.46
C HIS A 328 18.87 -3.32 -18.76
N ALA A 329 17.92 -3.40 -17.82
CA ALA A 329 16.71 -4.19 -17.96
C ALA A 329 15.81 -3.63 -19.07
N GLU A 330 15.58 -2.32 -19.06
CA GLU A 330 14.77 -1.62 -20.06
C GLU A 330 15.44 -1.59 -21.44
N TYR A 331 16.76 -1.44 -21.50
CA TYR A 331 17.49 -1.47 -22.77
C TYR A 331 17.28 -2.82 -23.47
N LYS A 332 17.46 -3.93 -22.76
CA LYS A 332 17.16 -5.27 -23.29
C LYS A 332 15.68 -5.43 -23.65
N GLY A 333 14.78 -4.89 -22.82
CA GLY A 333 13.34 -4.97 -23.07
C GLY A 333 12.86 -4.20 -24.30
N ALA A 334 13.39 -3.01 -24.54
CA ALA A 334 12.92 -2.09 -25.58
C ALA A 334 13.80 -2.12 -26.86
N PHE A 335 15.12 -2.05 -26.73
CA PHE A 335 16.03 -1.91 -27.87
C PHE A 335 16.36 -3.24 -28.55
N ASP A 336 16.45 -4.36 -27.82
CA ASP A 336 16.71 -5.67 -28.46
C ASP A 336 15.52 -6.14 -29.31
N ARG A 337 14.30 -5.71 -28.97
CA ARG A 337 13.08 -5.99 -29.76
C ARG A 337 13.05 -5.21 -31.07
N ASP A 338 13.60 -4.00 -31.11
CA ASP A 338 13.70 -3.17 -32.32
C ASP A 338 15.14 -3.02 -32.83
N ARG A 339 15.58 -4.00 -33.61
CA ARG A 339 16.92 -4.00 -34.22
C ARG A 339 17.18 -2.83 -35.16
N ALA A 340 16.14 -2.17 -35.69
CA ALA A 340 16.34 -1.03 -36.60
C ALA A 340 16.78 0.22 -35.81
N LEU A 341 16.15 0.46 -34.67
CA LEU A 341 16.47 1.58 -33.78
C LEU A 341 17.79 1.34 -33.03
N ALA A 342 18.03 0.13 -32.50
CA ALA A 342 19.29 -0.21 -31.83
C ALA A 342 20.54 0.00 -32.71
N ARG A 343 20.41 -0.13 -34.04
CA ARG A 343 21.52 0.13 -34.97
C ARG A 343 21.89 1.61 -35.10
N ARG A 344 21.05 2.54 -34.64
CA ARG A 344 21.28 3.99 -34.69
C ARG A 344 21.94 4.54 -33.43
N PHE A 345 21.89 3.77 -32.35
CA PHE A 345 22.49 4.12 -31.09
C PHE A 345 23.82 3.39 -30.85
N GLN A 346 24.67 4.00 -30.04
CA GLN A 346 25.87 3.40 -29.47
C GLN A 346 25.64 3.26 -27.96
N GLN A 347 25.60 2.03 -27.48
CA GLN A 347 25.53 1.74 -26.06
C GLN A 347 26.85 2.16 -25.38
N ILE A 348 26.72 2.87 -24.27
CA ILE A 348 27.79 3.23 -23.34
C ILE A 348 27.34 2.74 -21.96
N ASP A 349 28.03 1.74 -21.43
CA ASP A 349 27.72 1.18 -20.12
C ASP A 349 28.27 2.08 -19.01
N ILE A 350 27.40 2.43 -18.06
CA ILE A 350 27.72 3.28 -16.90
C ILE A 350 27.66 2.41 -15.65
N GLU A 351 28.84 2.08 -15.13
CA GLU A 351 28.99 1.27 -13.93
C GLU A 351 28.81 2.12 -12.66
N GLU A 352 28.43 1.47 -11.55
CA GLU A 352 28.46 2.08 -10.23
C GLU A 352 29.89 2.56 -9.91
N PRO A 353 30.08 3.81 -9.45
CA PRO A 353 31.41 4.32 -9.15
C PRO A 353 32.01 3.56 -7.97
N SER A 354 33.34 3.54 -7.91
CA SER A 354 34.04 2.96 -6.76
C SER A 354 33.74 3.75 -5.48
N LEU A 355 34.02 3.15 -4.31
CA LEU A 355 33.90 3.85 -3.04
C LEU A 355 34.77 5.13 -3.02
N GLU A 356 36.01 5.03 -3.52
CA GLU A 356 36.94 6.16 -3.61
C GLU A 356 36.39 7.29 -4.51
N ASP A 357 35.86 6.93 -5.69
CA ASP A 357 35.24 7.90 -6.60
C ASP A 357 33.99 8.54 -5.99
N SER A 358 33.20 7.76 -5.25
CA SER A 358 32.00 8.25 -4.55
C SER A 358 32.36 9.26 -3.47
N ILE A 359 33.41 8.99 -2.69
CA ILE A 359 33.94 9.95 -1.70
C ILE A 359 34.41 11.23 -2.40
N ALA A 360 35.10 11.11 -3.53
CA ALA A 360 35.52 12.28 -4.31
C ALA A 360 34.33 13.09 -4.84
N ILE A 361 33.26 12.42 -5.29
CA ILE A 361 32.00 13.05 -5.70
C ILE A 361 31.39 13.82 -4.53
N LEU A 362 31.25 13.20 -3.34
CA LEU A 362 30.71 13.87 -2.15
C LEU A 362 31.55 15.09 -1.76
N LYS A 363 32.89 14.97 -1.78
CA LYS A 363 33.79 16.09 -1.47
C LYS A 363 33.65 17.24 -2.47
N GLY A 364 33.36 16.97 -3.74
CA GLY A 364 33.12 18.02 -4.73
C GLY A 364 31.72 18.63 -4.67
N LEU A 365 30.71 17.90 -4.19
CA LEU A 365 29.35 18.42 -3.96
C LEU A 365 29.22 19.15 -2.62
N ARG A 366 30.16 18.94 -1.70
CA ARG A 366 30.20 19.48 -0.34
C ARG A 366 29.74 20.94 -0.25
N SER A 367 30.37 21.86 -1.00
CA SER A 367 30.11 23.29 -0.87
C SER A 367 28.65 23.67 -1.14
N ARG A 368 27.96 22.95 -2.03
CA ARG A 368 26.55 23.21 -2.36
C ARG A 368 25.61 22.73 -1.26
N TYR A 369 25.86 21.54 -0.70
CA TYR A 369 25.07 21.05 0.42
C TYR A 369 25.34 21.85 1.70
N GLU A 370 26.58 22.31 1.91
CA GLU A 370 26.92 23.23 3.01
C GLU A 370 26.16 24.56 2.90
N GLU A 371 26.08 25.15 1.70
CA GLU A 371 25.32 26.38 1.46
C GLU A 371 23.80 26.16 1.61
N HIS A 372 23.29 25.05 1.09
CA HIS A 372 21.86 24.73 1.15
C HIS A 372 21.38 24.48 2.58
N HIS A 373 22.15 23.71 3.36
CA HIS A 373 21.76 23.32 4.72
C HIS A 373 22.27 24.28 5.80
N GLY A 374 23.22 25.16 5.49
CA GLY A 374 23.85 26.05 6.46
C GLY A 374 24.74 25.32 7.47
N VAL A 375 25.34 24.20 7.06
CA VAL A 375 26.21 23.35 7.91
C VAL A 375 27.57 23.16 7.25
N ARG A 376 28.53 22.58 7.97
CA ARG A 376 29.79 22.09 7.38
C ARG A 376 29.86 20.58 7.52
N TYR A 377 30.25 19.88 6.47
CA TYR A 377 30.47 18.43 6.54
C TYR A 377 31.96 18.15 6.80
N ALA A 378 32.27 17.38 7.84
CA ALA A 378 33.64 16.95 8.08
C ALA A 378 34.05 15.84 7.10
N ASP A 379 35.35 15.75 6.78
CA ASP A 379 35.86 14.81 5.77
C ASP A 379 35.63 13.35 6.18
N ASP A 380 35.79 13.05 7.48
CA ASP A 380 35.47 11.75 8.07
C ASP A 380 33.96 11.44 7.99
N GLY A 381 33.09 12.45 8.10
CA GLY A 381 31.66 12.32 7.87
C GLY A 381 31.34 11.88 6.45
N LEU A 382 31.90 12.55 5.42
CA LEU A 382 31.65 12.20 4.02
C LEU A 382 32.18 10.79 3.68
N GLU A 383 33.35 10.43 4.19
CA GLU A 383 33.91 9.08 4.05
C GLU A 383 33.00 8.04 4.70
N ARG A 384 32.54 8.33 5.92
CA ARG A 384 31.64 7.44 6.67
C ARG A 384 30.28 7.27 5.99
N ALA A 385 29.71 8.34 5.45
CA ALA A 385 28.46 8.30 4.70
C ALA A 385 28.57 7.34 3.50
N ALA A 386 29.65 7.46 2.71
CA ALA A 386 29.87 6.57 1.57
C ALA A 386 30.06 5.11 1.98
N GLU A 387 30.87 4.83 3.00
CA GLU A 387 31.12 3.47 3.49
C GLU A 387 29.85 2.79 4.03
N LEU A 388 29.10 3.51 4.86
CA LEU A 388 27.89 3.00 5.48
C LEU A 388 26.77 2.81 4.47
N ALA A 389 26.57 3.77 3.57
CA ALA A 389 25.61 3.63 2.49
C ALA A 389 25.98 2.46 1.56
N ALA A 390 27.27 2.27 1.25
CA ALA A 390 27.75 1.12 0.49
C ALA A 390 27.39 -0.21 1.16
N LYS A 391 27.53 -0.29 2.49
CA LYS A 391 27.37 -1.52 3.27
C LYS A 391 25.93 -1.86 3.65
N TYR A 392 25.11 -0.85 3.93
CA TYR A 392 23.78 -1.03 4.53
C TYR A 392 22.60 -0.71 3.61
N ILE A 393 22.77 0.21 2.67
CA ILE A 393 21.72 0.60 1.72
C ILE A 393 21.94 -0.18 0.41
N ASN A 394 21.45 -1.42 0.37
CA ASN A 394 21.72 -2.39 -0.70
C ASN A 394 20.74 -2.30 -1.89
N ASP A 395 19.59 -1.66 -1.70
CA ASP A 395 18.54 -1.48 -2.69
C ASP A 395 18.87 -0.37 -3.71
N ARG A 396 19.76 0.54 -3.36
CA ARG A 396 20.23 1.66 -4.21
C ARG A 396 21.71 1.53 -4.56
N ARG A 397 22.17 2.39 -5.47
CA ARG A 397 23.56 2.42 -5.98
C ARG A 397 24.27 3.70 -5.55
N LEU A 398 25.59 3.61 -5.44
CA LEU A 398 26.45 4.80 -5.37
C LEU A 398 26.42 5.55 -6.71
N PRO A 399 26.61 6.88 -6.71
CA PRO A 399 26.81 7.73 -5.52
C PRO A 399 25.50 8.19 -4.87
N ASP A 400 24.35 7.99 -5.53
CA ASP A 400 23.02 8.47 -5.10
C ASP A 400 22.69 8.21 -3.63
N LYS A 401 22.83 6.96 -3.18
CA LYS A 401 22.55 6.61 -1.77
C LYS A 401 23.44 7.31 -0.75
N ALA A 402 24.66 7.70 -1.11
CA ALA A 402 25.55 8.41 -0.20
C ALA A 402 25.27 9.92 -0.21
N ILE A 403 24.83 10.45 -1.35
CA ILE A 403 24.34 11.84 -1.47
C ILE A 403 23.07 12.01 -0.62
N ASP A 404 22.12 11.08 -0.71
CA ASP A 404 20.90 11.08 0.09
C ASP A 404 21.20 11.08 1.61
N VAL A 405 22.22 10.33 2.05
CA VAL A 405 22.63 10.31 3.47
C VAL A 405 23.13 11.67 3.94
N ILE A 406 23.99 12.35 3.17
CA ILE A 406 24.50 13.67 3.59
C ILE A 406 23.41 14.74 3.55
N ASP A 407 22.49 14.64 2.58
CA ASP A 407 21.37 15.56 2.41
C ASP A 407 20.38 15.44 3.57
N GLN A 408 19.98 14.20 3.91
CA GLN A 408 19.12 13.93 5.05
C GLN A 408 19.77 14.28 6.39
N ALA A 409 21.09 14.08 6.54
CA ALA A 409 21.80 14.51 7.75
C ALA A 409 21.76 16.04 7.91
N GLY A 410 21.94 16.78 6.81
CA GLY A 410 21.80 18.25 6.77
C GLY A 410 20.39 18.71 7.14
N ALA A 411 19.39 18.13 6.49
CA ALA A 411 17.98 18.43 6.76
C ALA A 411 17.57 18.08 8.20
N ALA A 412 18.02 16.93 8.72
CA ALA A 412 17.74 16.52 10.10
C ALA A 412 18.35 17.49 11.12
N ASN A 413 19.53 18.06 10.84
CA ASN A 413 20.13 19.07 11.69
C ASN A 413 19.35 20.41 11.65
N GLN A 414 18.72 20.75 10.53
CA GLN A 414 17.84 21.92 10.46
C GLN A 414 16.57 21.78 11.31
N LEU A 415 16.07 20.56 11.49
CA LEU A 415 14.89 20.27 12.31
C LEU A 415 15.15 20.31 13.83
N ARG A 416 16.41 20.37 14.26
CA ARG A 416 16.77 20.50 15.69
C ARG A 416 16.45 21.90 16.21
N GLU A 417 16.24 22.01 17.53
CA GLU A 417 16.16 23.30 18.21
C GLU A 417 17.47 24.09 18.01
N ASP A 418 17.39 25.42 18.02
CA ASP A 418 18.51 26.29 17.64
C ASP A 418 19.76 26.10 18.53
N ASP A 419 19.59 25.66 19.77
CA ASP A 419 20.64 25.38 20.74
C ASP A 419 21.28 23.98 20.58
N GLU A 420 20.57 23.03 19.96
CA GLU A 420 21.07 21.68 19.64
C GLU A 420 21.59 21.54 18.20
N ARG A 421 21.43 22.58 17.37
CA ARG A 421 21.88 22.59 15.98
C ARG A 421 23.41 22.58 15.92
N LEU A 422 23.96 21.59 15.22
CA LEU A 422 25.40 21.46 15.03
C LEU A 422 25.87 22.31 13.84
N GLU A 423 26.99 23.01 14.00
CA GLU A 423 27.65 23.71 12.90
C GLU A 423 28.41 22.75 11.96
N ILE A 424 28.92 21.64 12.50
CA ILE A 424 29.72 20.64 11.78
C ILE A 424 29.10 19.26 11.97
N LEU A 425 28.81 18.57 10.87
CA LEU A 425 28.32 17.18 10.86
C LEU A 425 29.48 16.23 10.55
N GLY A 426 29.71 15.26 11.43
CA GLY A 426 30.80 14.28 11.33
C GLY A 426 30.28 12.85 11.18
N ALA A 427 31.13 11.88 11.52
CA ALA A 427 30.77 10.46 11.47
C ALA A 427 29.51 10.07 12.28
N PRO A 428 29.27 10.59 13.51
CA PRO A 428 28.11 10.18 14.32
C PRO A 428 26.76 10.53 13.67
N GLU A 429 26.66 11.70 13.03
CA GLU A 429 25.42 12.15 12.38
C GLU A 429 25.12 11.35 11.11
N MET A 430 26.16 10.92 10.40
CA MET A 430 26.03 10.03 9.24
C MET A 430 25.63 8.62 9.66
N GLU A 431 26.16 8.13 10.78
CA GLU A 431 25.76 6.86 11.38
C GLU A 431 24.29 6.84 11.76
N ASP A 432 23.83 7.86 12.49
CA ASP A 432 22.42 8.01 12.87
C ASP A 432 21.50 8.08 11.64
N THR A 433 21.89 8.86 10.64
CA THR A 433 21.10 9.00 9.41
C THR A 433 21.03 7.69 8.62
N VAL A 434 22.15 6.98 8.45
CA VAL A 434 22.12 5.66 7.80
C VAL A 434 21.31 4.66 8.59
N SER A 435 21.39 4.68 9.92
CA SER A 435 20.57 3.84 10.79
C SER A 435 19.07 4.05 10.56
N ARG A 436 18.64 5.31 10.44
CA ARG A 436 17.23 5.65 10.13
C ARG A 436 16.84 5.22 8.71
N VAL A 437 17.66 5.53 7.71
CA VAL A 437 17.39 5.22 6.28
C VAL A 437 17.36 3.71 6.04
N ALA A 438 18.35 2.99 6.55
CA ALA A 438 18.49 1.55 6.37
C ALA A 438 17.65 0.74 7.37
N LYS A 439 16.99 1.40 8.34
CA LYS A 439 16.26 0.77 9.45
C LYS A 439 17.13 -0.22 10.23
N ILE A 440 18.39 0.15 10.43
CA ILE A 440 19.40 -0.66 11.12
C ILE A 440 19.67 0.01 12.46
N PRO A 441 19.48 -0.70 13.60
CA PRO A 441 19.96 -0.20 14.89
C PRO A 441 21.44 0.18 14.77
N PRO A 442 21.89 1.33 15.33
CA PRO A 442 23.28 1.76 15.24
C PRO A 442 24.20 0.60 15.62
N GLN A 443 25.29 0.44 14.84
CA GLN A 443 26.08 -0.78 14.82
C GLN A 443 27.02 -0.99 16.01
N SER A 444 27.29 0.07 16.75
CA SER A 444 27.77 -0.09 18.10
C SER A 444 26.60 -0.67 18.87
N VAL A 445 26.85 -1.73 19.65
CA VAL A 445 25.96 -2.07 20.75
C VAL A 445 25.78 -0.78 21.53
N SER A 446 24.69 -0.08 21.26
CA SER A 446 24.34 1.13 21.96
C SER A 446 24.13 0.68 23.41
N SER A 447 24.42 1.55 24.38
CA SER A 447 24.12 1.23 25.79
C SER A 447 22.66 0.75 25.95
N THR A 448 21.77 1.24 25.09
CA THR A 448 20.36 0.82 24.96
C THR A 448 20.14 -0.62 24.46
N ASP A 449 20.92 -1.11 23.48
CA ASP A 449 20.81 -2.50 22.98
C ASP A 449 21.31 -3.52 24.03
N GLU A 450 22.38 -3.15 24.75
CA GLU A 450 22.95 -3.94 25.84
C GLU A 450 21.94 -4.08 26.99
N GLU A 451 21.29 -2.99 27.37
CA GLU A 451 20.22 -2.96 28.36
C GLU A 451 19.00 -3.77 27.90
N ALA A 452 18.58 -3.62 26.63
CA ALA A 452 17.48 -4.39 26.06
C ALA A 452 17.76 -5.91 26.10
N LEU A 453 18.97 -6.33 25.73
CA LEU A 453 19.39 -7.73 25.80
C LEU A 453 19.51 -8.25 27.24
N ALA A 454 19.93 -7.39 28.19
CA ALA A 454 19.98 -7.75 29.61
C ALA A 454 18.57 -7.96 30.19
N GLN A 455 17.60 -7.11 29.80
CA GLN A 455 16.22 -7.18 30.25
C GLN A 455 15.34 -8.16 29.45
N LEU A 456 15.83 -8.70 28.33
CA LEU A 456 15.04 -9.54 27.42
C LEU A 456 14.38 -10.74 28.12
N GLU A 457 15.15 -11.52 28.87
CA GLU A 457 14.61 -12.70 29.58
C GLU A 457 13.58 -12.33 30.67
N PRO A 458 13.87 -11.38 31.59
CA PRO A 458 12.88 -10.89 32.54
C PRO A 458 11.61 -10.35 31.88
N SER A 459 11.73 -9.59 30.79
CA SER A 459 10.60 -9.02 30.06
C SER A 459 9.73 -10.10 29.43
N LEU A 460 10.33 -11.10 28.80
CA LEU A 460 9.60 -12.23 28.22
C LEU A 460 8.88 -13.06 29.31
N LYS A 461 9.53 -13.35 30.45
CA LYS A 461 8.93 -14.10 31.57
C LYS A 461 7.76 -13.36 32.27
N LYS A 462 7.65 -12.05 32.11
CA LYS A 462 6.50 -11.26 32.60
C LYS A 462 5.23 -11.49 31.79
N VAL A 463 5.36 -11.79 30.50
CA VAL A 463 4.23 -11.87 29.56
C VAL A 463 3.94 -13.32 29.13
N ILE A 464 4.97 -14.17 29.08
CA ILE A 464 4.88 -15.58 28.70
C ILE A 464 4.94 -16.44 29.96
N PHE A 465 3.88 -17.22 30.19
CA PHE A 465 3.72 -18.00 31.43
C PHE A 465 3.97 -19.50 31.21
N GLY A 466 4.75 -20.12 32.10
CA GLY A 466 4.94 -21.57 32.15
C GLY A 466 5.89 -22.11 31.08
N GLN A 467 6.71 -21.26 30.45
CA GLN A 467 7.63 -21.64 29.37
C GLN A 467 9.06 -21.16 29.65
N ASP A 468 9.45 -21.05 30.92
CA ASP A 468 10.75 -20.53 31.36
C ASP A 468 11.95 -21.24 30.70
N PRO A 469 11.98 -22.58 30.58
CA PRO A 469 13.08 -23.27 29.90
C PRO A 469 13.20 -22.91 28.41
N ALA A 470 12.05 -22.64 27.76
CA ALA A 470 12.01 -22.24 26.35
C ALA A 470 12.58 -20.83 26.17
N ILE A 471 12.21 -19.90 27.06
CA ILE A 471 12.70 -18.51 27.06
C ILE A 471 14.21 -18.48 27.33
N GLU A 472 14.68 -19.22 28.34
CA GLU A 472 16.11 -19.29 28.70
C GLU A 472 16.96 -19.79 27.53
N SER A 473 16.52 -20.86 26.86
CA SER A 473 17.21 -21.43 25.70
C SER A 473 17.29 -20.43 24.53
N LEU A 474 16.16 -19.78 24.21
CA LEU A 474 16.08 -18.78 23.15
C LEU A 474 16.97 -17.57 23.43
N VAL A 475 16.86 -16.98 24.61
CA VAL A 475 17.61 -15.78 24.98
C VAL A 475 19.10 -16.06 25.05
N SER A 476 19.51 -17.23 25.55
CA SER A 476 20.92 -17.64 25.58
C SER A 476 21.54 -17.69 24.17
N ALA A 477 20.82 -18.29 23.22
CA ALA A 477 21.29 -18.38 21.83
C ALA A 477 21.35 -17.00 21.15
N ILE A 478 20.36 -16.13 21.38
CA ILE A 478 20.37 -14.76 20.85
C ILE A 478 21.53 -13.94 21.43
N LYS A 479 21.77 -14.05 22.74
CA LYS A 479 22.90 -13.37 23.41
C LYS A 479 24.24 -13.84 22.85
N LEU A 480 24.41 -15.13 22.58
CA LEU A 480 25.64 -15.68 21.98
C LEU A 480 25.91 -15.07 20.59
N SER A 481 24.88 -14.99 19.75
CA SER A 481 24.98 -14.40 18.42
C SER A 481 25.27 -12.90 18.46
N ARG A 482 24.56 -12.15 19.32
CA ARG A 482 24.76 -10.71 19.52
C ARG A 482 26.11 -10.36 20.14
N ALA A 483 26.71 -11.26 20.91
CA ALA A 483 28.08 -11.12 21.41
C ALA A 483 29.16 -11.33 20.33
N GLY A 484 28.76 -11.59 19.07
CA GLY A 484 29.69 -11.84 17.96
C GLY A 484 30.39 -13.20 18.04
N LEU A 485 29.88 -14.11 18.87
CA LEU A 485 30.41 -15.47 19.02
C LEU A 485 29.74 -16.47 18.05
N GLY A 486 28.80 -16.01 17.24
CA GLY A 486 28.19 -16.75 16.14
C GLY A 486 28.90 -16.51 14.79
N PRO A 487 28.68 -17.39 13.80
CA PRO A 487 29.20 -17.19 12.45
C PRO A 487 28.53 -15.97 11.76
N PRO A 488 29.31 -15.07 11.11
CA PRO A 488 28.80 -13.81 10.56
C PRO A 488 27.95 -13.97 9.29
N ASP A 489 28.05 -15.11 8.62
CA ASP A 489 27.32 -15.41 7.36
C ASP A 489 26.00 -16.16 7.60
N ARG A 490 25.51 -16.19 8.85
CA ARG A 490 24.24 -16.82 9.24
C ARG A 490 23.27 -15.80 9.83
N PRO A 491 21.96 -16.12 9.88
CA PRO A 491 20.99 -15.32 10.62
C PRO A 491 21.38 -15.19 12.10
N ILE A 492 20.79 -14.21 12.81
CA ILE A 492 21.04 -13.99 14.24
C ILE A 492 20.75 -15.28 15.03
N GLY A 493 19.72 -16.02 14.63
CA GLY A 493 19.51 -17.38 15.09
C GLY A 493 18.36 -18.04 14.35
N SER A 494 18.45 -19.35 14.21
CA SER A 494 17.49 -20.22 13.53
C SER A 494 16.93 -21.23 14.51
N PHE A 495 15.65 -21.09 14.84
CA PHE A 495 15.01 -21.81 15.95
C PHE A 495 13.79 -22.59 15.49
N LEU A 496 13.62 -23.78 16.06
CA LEU A 496 12.41 -24.59 15.89
C LEU A 496 11.66 -24.69 17.21
N PHE A 497 10.44 -24.14 17.24
CA PHE A 497 9.52 -24.19 18.37
C PHE A 497 8.59 -25.41 18.21
N SER A 498 8.77 -26.41 19.07
CA SER A 498 7.95 -27.63 19.08
C SER A 498 7.05 -27.68 20.31
N GLY A 499 5.82 -28.15 20.18
CA GLY A 499 4.91 -28.33 21.32
C GLY A 499 3.43 -28.36 20.90
N PRO A 500 2.50 -28.53 21.86
CA PRO A 500 1.06 -28.56 21.57
C PRO A 500 0.57 -27.24 20.94
N THR A 501 -0.65 -27.25 20.40
CA THR A 501 -1.28 -26.00 19.95
C THR A 501 -1.67 -25.14 21.15
N GLY A 502 -1.62 -23.81 21.00
CA GLY A 502 -2.13 -22.90 22.04
C GLY A 502 -1.31 -22.76 23.32
N VAL A 503 -0.04 -23.19 23.33
CA VAL A 503 0.89 -23.07 24.48
C VAL A 503 1.75 -21.80 24.47
N GLY A 504 1.65 -20.95 23.43
CA GLY A 504 2.34 -19.66 23.36
C GLY A 504 3.53 -19.56 22.40
N LYS A 505 3.72 -20.51 21.46
CA LYS A 505 4.81 -20.48 20.45
C LYS A 505 4.85 -19.17 19.64
N THR A 506 3.73 -18.81 19.02
CA THR A 506 3.58 -17.57 18.23
C THR A 506 3.64 -16.32 19.11
N GLU A 507 3.12 -16.39 20.33
CA GLU A 507 3.13 -15.27 21.27
C GLU A 507 4.56 -14.94 21.72
N LEU A 508 5.39 -15.95 22.01
CA LEU A 508 6.82 -15.74 22.33
C LEU A 508 7.56 -15.03 21.18
N ALA A 509 7.27 -15.43 19.93
CA ALA A 509 7.86 -14.81 18.75
C ALA A 509 7.47 -13.32 18.60
N LYS A 510 6.19 -13.01 18.85
CA LYS A 510 5.68 -11.64 18.82
C LYS A 510 6.30 -10.78 19.92
N GLN A 511 6.31 -11.28 21.16
CA GLN A 511 6.91 -10.59 22.31
C GLN A 511 8.42 -10.41 22.18
N LEU A 512 9.11 -11.34 21.51
CA LEU A 512 10.53 -11.18 21.17
C LEU A 512 10.76 -9.98 20.25
N ALA A 513 9.95 -9.83 19.21
CA ALA A 513 10.06 -8.71 18.28
C ALA A 513 9.80 -7.37 18.98
N GLU A 514 8.74 -7.32 19.80
CA GLU A 514 8.35 -6.16 20.60
C GLU A 514 9.44 -5.75 21.61
N SER A 515 10.00 -6.70 22.36
CA SER A 515 11.05 -6.41 23.35
C SER A 515 12.39 -6.00 22.72
N LEU A 516 12.63 -6.37 21.47
CA LEU A 516 13.83 -5.96 20.71
C LEU A 516 13.60 -4.72 19.84
N GLY A 517 12.37 -4.20 19.76
CA GLY A 517 12.04 -3.06 18.91
C GLY A 517 12.21 -3.33 17.41
N ILE A 518 12.09 -4.58 16.97
CA ILE A 518 12.25 -4.97 15.55
C ILE A 518 10.93 -5.47 14.96
N GLN A 519 10.84 -5.47 13.63
CA GLN A 519 9.62 -5.86 12.92
C GLN A 519 9.30 -7.36 13.09
N PHE A 520 8.00 -7.68 13.20
CA PHE A 520 7.51 -9.05 13.26
C PHE A 520 6.90 -9.44 11.92
N LEU A 521 7.51 -10.39 11.22
CA LEU A 521 7.04 -10.94 9.95
C LEU A 521 6.49 -12.34 10.18
N ARG A 522 5.28 -12.63 9.70
CA ARG A 522 4.65 -13.95 9.85
C ARG A 522 4.21 -14.51 8.51
N PHE A 523 4.56 -15.76 8.24
CA PHE A 523 4.05 -16.54 7.12
C PHE A 523 3.45 -17.86 7.63
N ASP A 524 2.21 -18.14 7.26
CA ASP A 524 1.55 -19.41 7.57
C ASP A 524 1.92 -20.44 6.49
N MET A 525 2.62 -21.51 6.87
CA MET A 525 3.10 -22.53 5.94
C MET A 525 1.98 -23.42 5.39
N SER A 526 0.77 -23.34 5.94
CA SER A 526 -0.42 -23.97 5.37
C SER A 526 -0.81 -23.36 4.02
N GLU A 527 -0.48 -22.09 3.76
CA GLU A 527 -0.67 -21.46 2.44
C GLU A 527 0.36 -21.95 1.40
N TYR A 528 1.49 -22.51 1.87
CA TYR A 528 2.63 -22.91 1.05
C TYR A 528 2.78 -24.43 0.93
N MET A 529 1.66 -25.17 1.04
CA MET A 529 1.60 -26.63 0.87
C MET A 529 1.86 -27.07 -0.58
N GLU A 530 1.57 -26.21 -1.55
CA GLU A 530 1.66 -26.53 -2.97
C GLU A 530 2.86 -25.87 -3.64
N LYS A 531 3.44 -26.55 -4.63
CA LYS A 531 4.62 -26.04 -5.35
C LYS A 531 4.39 -24.66 -6.00
N HIS A 532 3.18 -24.38 -6.47
CA HIS A 532 2.89 -23.12 -7.15
C HIS A 532 2.78 -21.92 -6.17
N THR A 533 2.40 -22.14 -4.91
CA THR A 533 2.38 -21.08 -3.89
C THR A 533 3.78 -20.80 -3.34
N VAL A 534 4.67 -21.81 -3.29
CA VAL A 534 6.11 -21.61 -3.00
C VAL A 534 6.77 -20.65 -3.98
N SER A 535 6.41 -20.72 -5.26
CA SER A 535 6.88 -19.77 -6.27
C SER A 535 6.47 -18.33 -5.95
N ARG A 536 5.34 -18.08 -5.26
CA ARG A 536 4.99 -16.71 -4.82
C ARG A 536 5.84 -16.25 -3.63
N LEU A 537 6.27 -17.17 -2.78
CA LEU A 537 7.10 -16.85 -1.61
C LEU A 537 8.50 -16.36 -2.02
N ILE A 538 9.12 -16.99 -3.03
CA ILE A 538 10.50 -16.72 -3.45
C ILE A 538 10.57 -15.87 -4.74
N GLY A 539 9.56 -15.98 -5.60
CA GLY A 539 9.47 -15.37 -6.93
C GLY A 539 9.22 -16.45 -7.98
N ALA A 540 8.38 -16.18 -8.99
CA ALA A 540 8.10 -17.17 -10.04
C ALA A 540 9.28 -17.25 -11.03
N PRO A 541 9.59 -18.42 -11.62
CA PRO A 541 10.64 -18.52 -12.63
C PRO A 541 10.20 -17.93 -13.99
N PRO A 542 11.14 -17.61 -14.90
CA PRO A 542 10.81 -17.05 -16.21
C PRO A 542 9.79 -17.91 -16.97
N GLY A 543 8.71 -17.28 -17.45
CA GLY A 543 7.64 -17.95 -18.21
C GLY A 543 6.38 -18.32 -17.42
N TYR A 544 6.33 -18.03 -16.11
CA TYR A 544 5.13 -18.21 -15.28
C TYR A 544 4.45 -16.87 -14.97
N VAL A 545 3.12 -16.88 -14.78
CA VAL A 545 2.35 -15.69 -14.38
C VAL A 545 2.88 -15.19 -13.03
N GLY A 546 3.24 -13.90 -12.96
CA GLY A 546 3.86 -13.31 -11.77
C GLY A 546 5.40 -13.33 -11.78
N PHE A 547 6.06 -13.68 -12.88
CA PHE A 547 7.53 -13.57 -13.03
C PHE A 547 8.07 -12.16 -12.71
N ASP A 548 7.36 -11.12 -13.14
CA ASP A 548 7.75 -9.73 -12.88
C ASP A 548 7.48 -9.28 -11.42
N GLN A 549 6.75 -10.09 -10.64
CA GLN A 549 6.50 -9.84 -9.22
C GLN A 549 7.58 -10.53 -8.38
N GLY A 550 8.24 -9.78 -7.49
CA GLY A 550 9.24 -10.32 -6.57
C GLY A 550 8.62 -11.35 -5.60
N GLY A 551 9.47 -12.11 -4.92
CA GLY A 551 9.02 -13.06 -3.90
C GLY A 551 8.51 -12.33 -2.66
N LEU A 552 7.38 -12.79 -2.09
CA LEU A 552 6.83 -12.20 -0.87
C LEU A 552 7.85 -12.19 0.29
N LEU A 553 8.60 -13.28 0.46
CA LEU A 553 9.63 -13.39 1.51
C LEU A 553 10.85 -12.53 1.20
N THR A 554 11.34 -12.57 -0.05
CA THR A 554 12.53 -11.81 -0.44
C THR A 554 12.27 -10.31 -0.38
N ASP A 555 11.11 -9.84 -0.82
CA ASP A 555 10.75 -8.43 -0.75
C ASP A 555 10.46 -7.95 0.69
N ALA A 556 9.80 -8.77 1.53
CA ALA A 556 9.58 -8.44 2.93
C ALA A 556 10.91 -8.23 3.68
N ILE A 557 11.87 -9.13 3.49
CA ILE A 557 13.18 -9.06 4.14
C ILE A 557 14.03 -7.94 3.57
N ARG A 558 13.96 -7.65 2.26
CA ARG A 558 14.63 -6.47 1.68
C ARG A 558 14.11 -5.15 2.25
N ARG A 559 12.81 -5.06 2.53
CA ARG A 559 12.18 -3.86 3.14
C ARG A 559 12.48 -3.75 4.64
N THR A 560 12.66 -4.90 5.30
CA THR A 560 12.89 -4.99 6.75
C THR A 560 13.99 -6.02 7.06
N PRO A 561 15.28 -5.65 6.88
CA PRO A 561 16.39 -6.58 7.10
C PRO A 561 16.55 -7.00 8.57
N HIS A 562 16.04 -6.18 9.50
CA HIS A 562 16.00 -6.43 10.94
C HIS A 562 14.60 -6.87 11.35
N ALA A 563 14.38 -8.18 11.44
CA ALA A 563 13.08 -8.73 11.76
C ALA A 563 13.15 -10.03 12.53
N VAL A 564 12.10 -10.31 13.30
CA VAL A 564 11.74 -11.66 13.72
C VAL A 564 10.85 -12.25 12.62
N LEU A 565 11.37 -13.25 11.90
CA LEU A 565 10.64 -13.95 10.85
C LEU A 565 10.07 -15.26 11.40
N LEU A 566 8.75 -15.35 11.51
CA LEU A 566 8.03 -16.54 11.93
C LEU A 566 7.44 -17.30 10.75
N LEU A 567 7.83 -18.56 10.60
CA LEU A 567 7.21 -19.53 9.70
C LEU A 567 6.35 -20.49 10.54
N ASP A 568 5.05 -20.23 10.56
CA ASP A 568 4.10 -20.98 11.41
C ASP A 568 3.73 -22.31 10.73
N GLU A 569 3.62 -23.39 11.51
CA GLU A 569 3.25 -24.75 11.05
C GLU A 569 4.15 -25.32 9.93
N ILE A 570 5.47 -25.24 10.10
CA ILE A 570 6.46 -25.62 9.07
C ILE A 570 6.30 -27.05 8.56
N GLU A 571 5.71 -27.96 9.33
CA GLU A 571 5.40 -29.33 8.89
C GLU A 571 4.42 -29.41 7.72
N LYS A 572 3.64 -28.35 7.47
CA LYS A 572 2.68 -28.27 6.37
C LYS A 572 3.34 -27.81 5.07
N ALA A 573 4.49 -27.13 5.16
CA ALA A 573 5.15 -26.57 4.00
C ALA A 573 5.52 -27.64 2.95
N HIS A 574 5.47 -27.25 1.68
CA HIS A 574 6.02 -28.06 0.60
C HIS A 574 7.53 -28.29 0.80
N PRO A 575 8.09 -29.45 0.41
CA PRO A 575 9.53 -29.76 0.55
C PRO A 575 10.49 -28.70 -0.02
N ASP A 576 10.10 -28.00 -1.10
CA ASP A 576 10.91 -26.94 -1.72
C ASP A 576 11.17 -25.76 -0.77
N VAL A 577 10.28 -25.49 0.20
CA VAL A 577 10.51 -24.46 1.23
C VAL A 577 11.71 -24.82 2.10
N PHE A 578 11.88 -26.09 2.46
CA PHE A 578 13.02 -26.52 3.28
C PHE A 578 14.37 -26.31 2.59
N ASN A 579 14.43 -26.50 1.27
CA ASN A 579 15.65 -26.24 0.49
C ASN A 579 16.05 -24.76 0.54
N VAL A 580 15.04 -23.88 0.48
CA VAL A 580 15.24 -22.43 0.60
C VAL A 580 15.68 -22.04 2.00
N LEU A 581 15.10 -22.64 3.04
CA LEU A 581 15.50 -22.40 4.42
C LEU A 581 16.92 -22.88 4.70
N LEU A 582 17.35 -24.00 4.11
CA LEU A 582 18.75 -24.44 4.21
C LEU A 582 19.71 -23.37 3.64
N GLN A 583 19.39 -22.79 2.49
CA GLN A 583 20.18 -21.70 1.91
C GLN A 583 20.21 -20.47 2.82
N VAL A 584 19.07 -20.09 3.39
CA VAL A 584 18.96 -18.94 4.31
C VAL A 584 19.75 -19.17 5.59
N MET A 585 19.67 -20.36 6.20
CA MET A 585 20.41 -20.68 7.42
C MET A 585 21.93 -20.77 7.20
N ASP A 586 22.37 -21.07 5.98
CA ASP A 586 23.79 -21.25 5.65
C ASP A 586 24.52 -19.99 5.23
N HIS A 587 23.86 -19.17 4.42
CA HIS A 587 24.46 -18.03 3.75
C HIS A 587 23.77 -16.71 4.06
N ALA A 588 22.72 -16.74 4.90
CA ALA A 588 21.91 -15.60 5.26
C ALA A 588 21.47 -14.77 4.05
N THR A 589 21.32 -15.40 2.88
CA THR A 589 21.01 -14.71 1.64
C THR A 589 20.09 -15.55 0.80
N LEU A 590 19.01 -14.94 0.31
CA LEU A 590 18.09 -15.54 -0.64
C LEU A 590 18.06 -14.69 -1.90
N THR A 591 18.24 -15.31 -3.05
CA THR A 591 18.15 -14.61 -4.34
C THR A 591 16.84 -15.00 -5.00
N ASP A 592 16.04 -14.02 -5.39
CA ASP A 592 14.83 -14.26 -6.17
C ASP A 592 15.17 -14.64 -7.63
N ASN A 593 14.16 -15.03 -8.40
CA ASN A 593 14.32 -15.39 -9.81
C ASN A 593 14.66 -14.21 -10.74
N ASN A 594 14.55 -12.98 -10.25
CA ASN A 594 14.94 -11.75 -10.94
C ASN A 594 16.37 -11.31 -10.59
N GLY A 595 17.11 -12.10 -9.79
CA GLY A 595 18.47 -11.82 -9.37
C GLY A 595 18.58 -10.82 -8.21
N ARG A 596 17.46 -10.42 -7.59
CA ARG A 596 17.45 -9.55 -6.41
C ARG A 596 17.81 -10.38 -5.18
N LYS A 597 18.71 -9.86 -4.36
CA LYS A 597 19.19 -10.53 -3.14
C LYS A 597 18.52 -9.93 -1.90
N ALA A 598 18.01 -10.80 -1.04
CA ALA A 598 17.52 -10.50 0.31
C ALA A 598 18.55 -10.98 1.35
N ASP A 599 18.85 -10.13 2.33
CA ASP A 599 19.85 -10.37 3.37
C ASP A 599 19.15 -10.70 4.71
N PHE A 600 19.49 -11.86 5.27
CA PHE A 600 18.94 -12.43 6.48
C PHE A 600 19.92 -12.38 7.67
N ARG A 601 21.11 -11.76 7.52
CA ARG A 601 22.13 -11.73 8.61
C ARG A 601 21.62 -11.07 9.88
N HIS A 602 20.63 -10.20 9.76
CA HIS A 602 20.01 -9.49 10.88
C HIS A 602 18.60 -10.00 11.23
N VAL A 603 18.24 -11.18 10.74
CA VAL A 603 16.94 -11.81 10.98
C VAL A 603 17.05 -12.87 12.06
N ILE A 604 16.05 -12.90 12.95
CA ILE A 604 15.82 -14.04 13.86
C ILE A 604 14.78 -14.95 13.19
N LEU A 605 15.22 -16.10 12.70
CA LEU A 605 14.38 -17.07 12.01
C LEU A 605 13.73 -18.02 13.03
N LEU A 606 12.42 -17.94 13.15
CA LEU A 606 11.60 -18.78 14.01
C LEU A 606 10.69 -19.67 13.16
N MET A 607 10.66 -20.96 13.47
CA MET A 607 9.75 -21.92 12.85
C MET A 607 8.92 -22.57 13.94
N THR A 608 7.61 -22.72 13.77
CA THR A 608 6.79 -23.48 14.72
C THR A 608 6.38 -24.82 14.14
N THR A 609 6.23 -25.80 15.02
CA THR A 609 5.65 -27.09 14.66
C THR A 609 4.79 -27.65 15.77
N ASN A 610 3.72 -28.35 15.38
CA ASN A 610 2.88 -29.10 16.31
C ASN A 610 3.35 -30.55 16.52
N ALA A 611 4.39 -30.99 15.81
CA ALA A 611 4.99 -32.30 16.02
C ALA A 611 5.61 -32.44 17.41
N GLY A 612 5.53 -33.66 17.97
CA GLY A 612 5.85 -33.97 19.36
C GLY A 612 4.76 -33.55 20.35
N GLY A 613 3.78 -32.73 19.95
CA GLY A 613 2.73 -32.22 20.85
C GLY A 613 1.76 -33.30 21.33
N ARG A 614 1.40 -34.26 20.47
CA ARG A 614 0.44 -35.34 20.80
C ARG A 614 1.00 -36.33 21.82
N GLU A 615 2.28 -36.62 21.75
CA GLU A 615 2.96 -37.55 22.67
C GLU A 615 3.09 -36.93 24.06
N LEU A 616 3.26 -35.59 24.12
CA LEU A 616 3.26 -34.80 25.34
C LEU A 616 1.87 -34.75 26.01
N THR A 617 0.78 -34.81 25.24
CA THR A 617 -0.59 -34.79 25.79
C THR A 617 -1.16 -36.19 26.08
N SER A 618 -0.65 -37.24 25.41
CA SER A 618 -1.14 -38.62 25.58
C SER A 618 -0.83 -39.18 26.98
N LYS A 619 -1.86 -39.59 27.72
CA LYS A 619 -1.69 -40.40 28.94
C LYS A 619 -1.23 -41.79 28.51
N GLY A 620 -0.07 -42.24 28.98
CA GLY A 620 0.35 -43.63 28.85
C GLY A 620 -0.74 -44.57 29.39
N LEU A 621 -1.32 -45.40 28.53
CA LEU A 621 -2.25 -46.46 28.94
C LEU A 621 -1.49 -47.51 29.75
N GLY A 622 -1.84 -47.66 31.03
CA GLY A 622 -1.85 -48.91 31.80
C GLY A 622 -0.57 -49.76 31.91
N PHE A 623 -0.14 -50.00 33.17
CA PHE A 623 0.78 -51.06 33.64
C PHE A 623 2.30 -50.81 33.54
N SER A 624 2.77 -49.72 34.16
CA SER A 624 3.93 -49.77 35.05
C SER A 624 3.95 -48.50 35.89
N LYS A 625 3.82 -48.66 37.21
CA LYS A 625 3.85 -47.54 38.16
C LYS A 625 5.28 -47.13 38.55
N ASP A 626 6.29 -47.73 37.94
CA ASP A 626 7.69 -47.40 38.17
C ASP A 626 8.46 -47.40 36.85
N THR A 627 9.34 -46.41 36.69
CA THR A 627 10.31 -46.20 35.59
C THR A 627 9.82 -45.45 34.33
N SER A 628 9.74 -44.12 34.40
CA SER A 628 10.42 -43.22 33.44
C SER A 628 10.21 -41.74 33.80
N GLN A 629 11.10 -41.22 34.65
CA GLN A 629 11.51 -39.80 34.61
C GLN A 629 12.30 -39.52 33.32
N ALA A 630 11.76 -39.90 32.16
CA ALA A 630 12.27 -39.41 30.89
C ALA A 630 11.82 -37.95 30.79
N SER A 631 12.78 -37.02 30.66
CA SER A 631 12.50 -35.59 30.51
C SER A 631 11.47 -35.37 29.40
N THR A 632 10.60 -34.37 29.53
CA THR A 632 9.61 -33.97 28.52
C THR A 632 10.24 -33.87 27.12
N SER A 633 11.48 -33.38 27.06
CA SER A 633 12.32 -33.30 25.85
C SER A 633 12.71 -34.66 25.24
N ALA A 634 12.82 -35.73 26.02
CA ALA A 634 13.15 -37.06 25.51
C ALA A 634 11.95 -37.74 24.83
N LYS A 635 10.73 -37.31 25.14
CA LYS A 635 9.49 -37.86 24.56
C LYS A 635 9.14 -37.25 23.21
N SER A 636 9.40 -35.95 23.00
CA SER A 636 9.09 -35.25 21.74
C SER A 636 10.17 -35.34 20.67
N ARG A 637 11.42 -35.66 21.05
CA ARG A 637 12.57 -35.77 20.14
C ARG A 637 12.35 -36.77 18.99
N PRO A 638 11.87 -38.01 19.20
CA PRO A 638 11.76 -39.01 18.13
C PRO A 638 10.83 -38.60 16.98
N GLU A 639 9.72 -37.89 17.26
CA GLU A 639 8.83 -37.37 16.22
C GLU A 639 9.49 -36.26 15.40
N ILE A 640 10.18 -35.32 16.05
CA ILE A 640 10.93 -34.24 15.39
C ILE A 640 12.03 -34.83 14.49
N GLU A 641 12.77 -35.83 14.97
CA GLU A 641 13.83 -36.48 14.20
C GLU A 641 13.33 -37.26 12.99
N ARG A 642 12.08 -37.76 13.04
CA ARG A 642 11.42 -38.43 11.92
C ARG A 642 10.92 -37.44 10.89
N MET A 643 10.39 -36.31 11.32
CA MET A 643 9.73 -35.35 10.43
C MET A 643 10.74 -34.41 9.74
N PHE A 644 11.82 -34.03 10.42
CA PHE A 644 12.84 -33.15 9.86
C PHE A 644 14.13 -33.91 9.55
N SER A 645 14.68 -33.67 8.36
CA SER A 645 15.93 -34.30 7.94
C SER A 645 17.09 -33.94 8.88
N PRO A 646 18.11 -34.81 9.04
CA PRO A 646 19.31 -34.49 9.80
C PRO A 646 20.00 -33.21 9.29
N GLU A 647 19.95 -32.97 7.98
CA GLU A 647 20.53 -31.79 7.35
C GLU A 647 19.88 -30.50 7.87
N PHE A 648 18.54 -30.42 7.85
CA PHE A 648 17.79 -29.27 8.38
C PHE A 648 18.05 -29.08 9.87
N ARG A 649 18.00 -30.18 10.63
CA ARG A 649 18.20 -30.19 12.08
C ARG A 649 19.56 -29.65 12.52
N ASN A 650 20.62 -29.95 11.78
CA ASN A 650 21.99 -29.49 12.07
C ASN A 650 22.24 -28.01 11.74
N ARG A 651 21.31 -27.35 11.04
CA ARG A 651 21.39 -25.90 10.74
C ARG A 651 20.66 -25.03 11.77
N LEU A 652 19.87 -25.63 12.65
CA LEU A 652 19.19 -24.94 13.74
C LEU A 652 20.17 -24.67 14.89
N ASP A 653 20.11 -23.46 15.46
CA ASP A 653 20.91 -23.09 16.63
C ASP A 653 20.36 -23.72 17.91
N ALA A 654 19.03 -23.82 18.03
CA ALA A 654 18.38 -24.54 19.12
C ALA A 654 17.00 -25.08 18.74
N TRP A 655 16.62 -26.21 19.35
CA TRP A 655 15.26 -26.72 19.33
C TRP A 655 14.60 -26.39 20.67
N ILE A 656 13.52 -25.64 20.62
CA ILE A 656 12.86 -25.09 21.79
C ILE A 656 11.55 -25.87 21.98
N VAL A 657 11.49 -26.62 23.08
CA VAL A 657 10.33 -27.46 23.42
C VAL A 657 9.43 -26.66 24.36
N PHE A 658 8.17 -26.52 23.98
CA PHE A 658 7.11 -25.93 24.78
C PHE A 658 6.32 -27.03 25.47
N GLU A 659 6.12 -26.86 26.77
CA GLU A 659 5.43 -27.82 27.61
C GLU A 659 3.94 -27.50 27.70
N PRO A 660 3.07 -28.50 27.93
CA PRO A 660 1.67 -28.26 28.26
C PRO A 660 1.55 -27.32 29.47
N LEU A 661 0.65 -26.34 29.39
CA LEU A 661 0.45 -25.36 30.45
C LEU A 661 -0.10 -26.01 31.73
N GLU A 662 0.54 -25.74 32.86
CA GLU A 662 0.03 -26.10 34.17
C GLU A 662 -1.06 -25.13 34.64
N ARG A 663 -1.94 -25.58 35.55
CA ARG A 663 -3.07 -24.79 36.07
C ARG A 663 -2.68 -23.39 36.55
N PRO A 664 -1.58 -23.18 37.31
CA PRO A 664 -1.19 -21.82 37.73
C PRO A 664 -0.84 -20.91 36.55
N SER A 665 -0.24 -21.45 35.48
CA SER A 665 0.07 -20.69 34.27
C SER A 665 -1.21 -20.32 33.51
N VAL A 666 -2.16 -21.25 33.42
CA VAL A 666 -3.48 -21.01 32.81
C VAL A 666 -4.23 -19.90 33.56
N GLU A 667 -4.23 -19.93 34.89
CA GLU A 667 -4.82 -18.89 35.73
C GLU A 667 -4.20 -17.50 35.51
N ARG A 668 -2.87 -17.42 35.30
CA ARG A 668 -2.20 -16.15 34.92
C ARG A 668 -2.58 -15.68 33.52
N ILE A 669 -2.85 -16.59 32.58
CA ILE A 669 -3.37 -16.23 31.26
C ILE A 669 -4.78 -15.64 31.39
N VAL A 670 -5.62 -16.18 32.26
CA VAL A 670 -6.94 -15.60 32.57
C VAL A 670 -6.77 -14.18 33.09
N ASP A 671 -5.87 -13.94 34.04
CA ASP A 671 -5.60 -12.58 34.56
C ASP A 671 -5.18 -11.62 33.44
N LYS A 672 -4.27 -12.05 32.55
CA LYS A 672 -3.81 -11.23 31.43
C LYS A 672 -4.98 -10.85 30.50
N LEU A 673 -5.76 -11.84 30.05
CA LEU A 673 -6.89 -11.61 29.15
C LEU A 673 -8.01 -10.78 29.80
N PHE A 674 -8.20 -10.94 31.10
CA PHE A 674 -9.14 -10.13 31.86
C PHE A 674 -8.65 -8.69 32.05
N GLY A 675 -7.34 -8.48 32.24
CA GLY A 675 -6.73 -7.15 32.24
C GLY A 675 -6.91 -6.42 30.91
N GLU A 676 -6.74 -7.13 29.77
CA GLU A 676 -7.04 -6.57 28.44
C GLU A 676 -8.52 -6.11 28.34
N LEU A 677 -9.45 -6.84 28.94
CA LEU A 677 -10.87 -6.43 29.02
C LEU A 677 -11.08 -5.24 29.97
N GLN A 678 -10.41 -5.22 31.12
CA GLN A 678 -10.47 -4.09 32.06
C GLN A 678 -10.06 -2.78 31.36
N GLU A 679 -8.93 -2.77 30.65
CA GLU A 679 -8.46 -1.59 29.90
C GLU A 679 -9.48 -1.11 28.85
N GLN A 680 -10.15 -2.03 28.15
CA GLN A 680 -11.21 -1.69 27.21
C GLN A 680 -12.42 -1.02 27.88
N LEU A 681 -12.75 -1.43 29.11
CA LEU A 681 -13.90 -0.92 29.86
C LEU A 681 -13.63 0.40 30.60
N VAL A 682 -12.36 0.76 30.84
CA VAL A 682 -11.98 2.06 31.42
C VAL A 682 -12.51 3.22 30.59
N GLN A 683 -12.43 3.14 29.26
CA GLN A 683 -12.97 4.17 28.35
C GLN A 683 -14.50 4.31 28.45
N LYS A 684 -15.19 3.29 28.97
CA LYS A 684 -16.63 3.27 29.19
C LYS A 684 -17.01 3.59 30.64
N GLN A 685 -16.05 3.97 31.49
CA GLN A 685 -16.26 4.22 32.92
C GLN A 685 -16.85 3.01 33.67
N VAL A 686 -16.57 1.79 33.20
CA VAL A 686 -17.00 0.55 33.85
C VAL A 686 -15.80 -0.11 34.51
N GLU A 687 -15.86 -0.27 35.82
CA GLU A 687 -14.90 -1.07 36.59
C GLU A 687 -15.35 -2.53 36.59
N ILE A 688 -14.44 -3.47 36.37
CA ILE A 688 -14.75 -4.90 36.40
C ILE A 688 -13.75 -5.65 37.29
N GLU A 689 -14.25 -6.52 38.17
CA GLU A 689 -13.45 -7.36 39.06
C GLU A 689 -13.75 -8.85 38.81
N LEU A 690 -12.71 -9.68 38.90
CA LEU A 690 -12.82 -11.14 38.74
C LEU A 690 -12.65 -11.84 40.09
N ALA A 691 -13.69 -12.52 40.56
CA ALA A 691 -13.59 -13.30 41.79
C ALA A 691 -12.68 -14.53 41.60
N PRO A 692 -12.00 -15.01 42.66
CA PRO A 692 -11.16 -16.21 42.59
C PRO A 692 -11.91 -17.46 42.08
N SER A 693 -13.20 -17.60 42.41
CA SER A 693 -14.07 -18.68 41.96
C SER A 693 -14.32 -18.63 40.44
N ALA A 694 -14.56 -17.44 39.89
CA ALA A 694 -14.71 -17.23 38.44
C ALA A 694 -13.39 -17.50 37.70
N LYS A 695 -12.26 -17.04 38.25
CA LYS A 695 -10.93 -17.30 37.69
C LYS A 695 -10.61 -18.79 37.60
N ALA A 696 -10.86 -19.54 38.66
CA ALA A 696 -10.66 -20.99 38.67
C ALA A 696 -11.57 -21.69 37.65
N TRP A 697 -12.82 -21.25 37.53
CA TRP A 697 -13.77 -21.78 36.56
C TRP A 697 -13.37 -21.50 35.11
N LEU A 698 -12.92 -20.28 34.82
CA LEU A 698 -12.41 -19.89 33.49
C LEU A 698 -11.14 -20.68 33.13
N ALA A 699 -10.27 -20.97 34.11
CA ALA A 699 -9.10 -21.81 33.88
C ALA A 699 -9.47 -23.27 33.58
N ASP A 700 -10.46 -23.83 34.29
CA ASP A 700 -10.91 -25.22 34.09
C ASP A 700 -11.70 -25.42 32.78
N ASN A 701 -12.47 -24.42 32.34
CA ASN A 701 -13.31 -24.50 31.13
C ASN A 701 -12.70 -23.83 29.89
N GLY A 702 -11.69 -22.96 30.07
CA GLY A 702 -11.02 -22.24 28.99
C GLY A 702 -9.74 -22.90 28.49
N TYR A 703 -9.26 -23.96 29.17
CA TYR A 703 -8.08 -24.72 28.80
C TYR A 703 -8.43 -26.15 28.40
N GLU A 704 -8.10 -26.49 27.16
CA GLU A 704 -8.18 -27.86 26.66
C GLU A 704 -6.77 -28.37 26.37
N ARG A 705 -6.43 -29.59 26.80
CA ARG A 705 -5.06 -30.12 26.61
C ARG A 705 -4.63 -30.18 25.14
N ASP A 706 -5.57 -30.42 24.22
CA ASP A 706 -5.27 -30.55 22.79
C ASP A 706 -5.21 -29.20 22.06
N PHE A 707 -5.92 -28.17 22.56
CA PHE A 707 -6.06 -26.85 21.95
C PHE A 707 -5.39 -25.70 22.71
N GLY A 708 -4.82 -26.00 23.88
CA GLY A 708 -4.20 -25.04 24.79
C GLY A 708 -5.19 -23.99 25.31
N ALA A 709 -4.72 -22.76 25.48
CA ALA A 709 -5.53 -21.63 25.93
C ALA A 709 -6.31 -20.92 24.80
N ARG A 710 -6.31 -21.46 23.57
CA ARG A 710 -7.04 -20.87 22.42
C ARG A 710 -8.54 -20.68 22.68
N PRO A 711 -9.27 -21.61 23.34
CA PRO A 711 -10.70 -21.44 23.64
C PRO A 711 -10.98 -20.32 24.64
N MET A 712 -9.99 -19.90 25.45
CA MET A 712 -10.17 -18.99 26.57
C MET A 712 -10.69 -17.60 26.16
N ARG A 713 -10.18 -17.02 25.07
CA ARG A 713 -10.70 -15.74 24.54
C ARG A 713 -12.18 -15.86 24.15
N ARG A 714 -12.54 -16.93 23.43
CA ARG A 714 -13.94 -17.18 23.04
C ARG A 714 -14.85 -17.38 24.25
N LEU A 715 -14.34 -18.01 25.31
CA LEU A 715 -15.08 -18.19 26.56
C LEU A 715 -15.33 -16.83 27.25
N ILE A 716 -14.31 -15.98 27.37
CA ILE A 716 -14.45 -14.62 27.94
C ILE A 716 -15.39 -13.76 27.08
N ASP A 717 -15.24 -13.80 25.75
CA ASP A 717 -16.10 -13.05 24.82
C ASP A 717 -17.57 -13.50 24.95
N GLY A 718 -17.80 -14.81 25.06
CA GLY A 718 -19.14 -15.39 25.15
C GLY A 718 -19.82 -15.18 26.51
N GLU A 719 -19.10 -15.40 27.61
CA GLU A 719 -19.67 -15.44 28.96
C GLU A 719 -19.60 -14.10 29.69
N ILE A 720 -18.67 -13.20 29.31
CA ILE A 720 -18.47 -11.93 29.98
C ILE A 720 -18.76 -10.76 29.04
N LYS A 721 -18.10 -10.69 27.87
CA LYS A 721 -18.23 -9.49 27.01
C LYS A 721 -19.62 -9.34 26.40
N LYS A 722 -20.25 -10.42 25.93
CA LYS A 722 -21.60 -10.36 25.35
C LYS A 722 -22.64 -9.83 26.35
N PRO A 723 -22.77 -10.40 27.58
CA PRO A 723 -23.66 -9.83 28.60
C PRO A 723 -23.34 -8.36 28.95
N LEU A 724 -22.06 -7.98 28.96
CA LEU A 724 -21.67 -6.59 29.22
C LEU A 724 -22.01 -5.64 28.08
N ALA A 725 -21.94 -6.09 26.83
CA ALA A 725 -22.22 -5.26 25.66
C ALA A 725 -23.67 -4.80 25.64
N ASP A 726 -24.61 -5.71 25.90
CA ASP A 726 -26.04 -5.40 25.96
C ASP A 726 -26.33 -4.38 27.07
N ASP A 727 -25.67 -4.51 28.21
CA ASP A 727 -25.85 -3.60 29.35
C ASP A 727 -25.19 -2.23 29.20
N ILE A 728 -24.04 -2.16 28.55
CA ILE A 728 -23.38 -0.89 28.26
C ILE A 728 -24.21 -0.09 27.24
N LEU A 729 -24.89 -0.76 26.31
CA LEU A 729 -25.70 -0.10 25.29
C LEU A 729 -27.10 0.28 25.80
N PHE A 730 -27.74 -0.63 26.54
CA PHE A 730 -29.18 -0.57 26.84
C PHE A 730 -29.53 -0.74 28.33
N GLY A 731 -28.61 -1.22 29.16
CA GLY A 731 -28.84 -1.57 30.57
C GLY A 731 -28.22 -0.59 31.57
N ASP A 732 -27.93 -1.11 32.76
CA ASP A 732 -27.54 -0.31 33.92
C ASP A 732 -26.13 0.29 33.84
N LEU A 733 -25.30 -0.19 32.92
CA LEU A 733 -23.90 0.24 32.75
C LEU A 733 -23.74 1.38 31.71
N ARG A 734 -24.85 1.92 31.18
CA ARG A 734 -24.86 2.96 30.14
C ARG A 734 -24.16 4.26 30.54
N HIS A 735 -24.07 4.53 31.84
CA HIS A 735 -23.42 5.71 32.41
C HIS A 735 -22.18 5.34 33.26
N GLY A 736 -21.57 4.20 32.97
CA GLY A 736 -20.51 3.61 33.79
C GLY A 736 -21.07 2.76 34.94
N GLY A 737 -20.19 2.23 35.79
CA GLY A 737 -20.60 1.35 36.90
C GLY A 737 -19.50 0.40 37.35
N SER A 738 -19.86 -0.56 38.19
CA SER A 738 -18.96 -1.64 38.65
C SER A 738 -19.58 -3.01 38.41
N VAL A 739 -18.78 -3.97 37.96
CA VAL A 739 -19.19 -5.36 37.74
C VAL A 739 -18.25 -6.32 38.45
N VAL A 740 -18.79 -7.28 39.20
CA VAL A 740 -18.03 -8.37 39.80
C VAL A 740 -18.47 -9.69 39.18
N VAL A 741 -17.51 -10.45 38.65
CA VAL A 741 -17.76 -11.75 38.00
C VAL A 741 -17.47 -12.88 38.98
N HIS A 742 -18.48 -13.70 39.28
CA HIS A 742 -18.43 -14.82 40.22
C HIS A 742 -18.58 -16.18 39.52
N GLY A 743 -18.00 -17.23 40.11
CA GLY A 743 -18.10 -18.59 39.60
C GLY A 743 -19.51 -19.20 39.79
N PRO A 744 -19.86 -20.29 39.09
CA PRO A 744 -21.22 -20.86 39.13
C PRO A 744 -21.64 -21.35 40.53
N ASP A 745 -20.68 -21.87 41.29
CA ASP A 745 -20.90 -22.41 42.64
C ASP A 745 -20.81 -21.34 43.75
N ASP A 746 -20.53 -20.09 43.39
CA ASP A 746 -20.23 -18.97 44.30
C ASP A 746 -21.14 -17.76 44.04
N ALA A 747 -22.37 -18.02 43.58
CA ALA A 747 -23.36 -16.98 43.35
C ALA A 747 -23.69 -16.22 44.65
N PRO A 748 -23.57 -14.88 44.68
CA PRO A 748 -23.99 -14.12 45.85
C PRO A 748 -25.48 -14.32 46.10
N LYS A 749 -25.86 -14.55 47.36
CA LYS A 749 -27.28 -14.69 47.72
C LYS A 749 -27.97 -13.34 47.51
N SER A 750 -29.22 -13.34 47.03
CA SER A 750 -29.99 -12.09 46.83
C SER A 750 -30.11 -11.22 48.10
N SER A 751 -29.93 -11.81 49.29
CA SER A 751 -29.93 -11.11 50.58
C SER A 751 -28.59 -10.44 50.96
N SER A 752 -27.52 -10.65 50.19
CA SER A 752 -26.16 -10.10 50.41
C SER A 752 -25.69 -9.17 49.30
N LEU A 753 -26.55 -8.84 48.34
CA LEU A 753 -26.27 -7.87 47.28
C LEU A 753 -26.16 -6.46 47.86
N ALA A 754 -25.25 -5.65 47.33
CA ALA A 754 -25.21 -4.24 47.63
C ALA A 754 -26.48 -3.52 47.12
N ASP A 755 -26.91 -2.44 47.80
CA ASP A 755 -28.07 -1.65 47.38
C ASP A 755 -27.89 -1.14 45.92
N GLY A 756 -28.81 -1.57 45.05
CA GLY A 756 -28.83 -1.24 43.62
C GLY A 756 -28.01 -2.16 42.72
N ALA A 757 -27.59 -3.34 43.19
CA ALA A 757 -26.89 -4.33 42.37
C ALA A 757 -27.87 -5.35 41.73
N GLU A 758 -27.72 -5.57 40.42
CA GLU A 758 -28.43 -6.62 39.66
C GLU A 758 -27.52 -7.84 39.43
N LEU A 759 -28.12 -9.03 39.44
CA LEU A 759 -27.42 -10.29 39.16
C LEU A 759 -27.90 -10.86 37.83
N GLU A 760 -26.98 -11.04 36.90
CA GLU A 760 -27.24 -11.73 35.63
C GLU A 760 -26.42 -13.02 35.53
N GLU A 761 -27.06 -14.08 35.06
CA GLU A 761 -26.40 -15.36 34.78
C GLU A 761 -25.96 -15.42 33.32
N SER A 762 -24.69 -15.74 33.08
CA SER A 762 -24.13 -15.95 31.75
C SER A 762 -24.64 -17.26 31.11
N PRO A 763 -24.53 -17.44 29.78
CA PRO A 763 -25.02 -18.63 29.09
C PRO A 763 -24.53 -19.99 29.62
N LYS A 764 -23.34 -20.04 30.22
CA LYS A 764 -22.76 -21.25 30.85
C LYS A 764 -22.66 -21.17 32.38
N GLY A 765 -23.32 -20.19 33.01
CA GLY A 765 -23.55 -20.16 34.46
C GLY A 765 -22.57 -19.33 35.29
N LEU A 766 -21.78 -18.42 34.70
CA LEU A 766 -21.09 -17.38 35.50
C LEU A 766 -22.10 -16.34 35.98
N TRP A 767 -21.86 -15.76 37.16
CA TRP A 767 -22.74 -14.72 37.70
C TRP A 767 -22.06 -13.36 37.59
N LEU A 768 -22.73 -12.40 36.95
CA LEU A 768 -22.29 -11.01 36.86
C LEU A 768 -23.12 -10.19 37.83
N GLU A 769 -22.50 -9.71 38.91
CA GLU A 769 -23.07 -8.75 39.84
C GLU A 769 -22.74 -7.34 39.34
N LYS A 770 -23.77 -6.58 38.94
CA LYS A 770 -23.63 -5.31 38.22
C LYS A 770 -24.20 -4.19 39.05
N ARG A 771 -23.55 -3.03 39.00
CA ARG A 771 -24.02 -1.83 39.67
C ARG A 771 -23.86 -0.63 38.74
N GLY A 772 -24.97 -0.02 38.36
CA GLY A 772 -24.96 1.18 37.53
C GLY A 772 -24.34 2.37 38.25
N GLY A 773 -23.60 3.19 37.51
CA GLY A 773 -23.11 4.48 37.98
C GLY A 773 -24.26 5.43 38.29
N ALA A 774 -24.19 6.16 39.40
CA ALA A 774 -25.17 7.19 39.69
C ALA A 774 -25.16 8.23 38.56
N ALA A 775 -26.33 8.48 37.96
CA ALA A 775 -26.49 9.56 36.98
C ALA A 775 -26.07 10.88 37.64
N ALA A 776 -24.91 11.42 37.27
CA ALA A 776 -24.53 12.77 37.65
C ALA A 776 -25.56 13.73 37.05
N ASP A 777 -26.14 14.60 37.91
CA ASP A 777 -27.14 15.61 37.59
C ASP A 777 -26.85 16.34 36.26
N LEU A 778 -27.53 15.92 35.19
CA LEU A 778 -27.77 16.77 34.02
C LEU A 778 -28.96 17.67 34.37
N PRO A 779 -28.82 19.01 34.33
CA PRO A 779 -29.95 19.88 34.59
C PRO A 779 -31.04 19.63 33.55
N PRO A 780 -32.33 19.73 33.93
CA PRO A 780 -33.42 19.40 33.03
C PRO A 780 -33.39 20.34 31.83
N GLN A 781 -33.40 19.77 30.62
CA GLN A 781 -33.63 20.53 29.40
C GLN A 781 -34.99 21.23 29.53
N SER A 782 -34.93 22.57 29.64
CA SER A 782 -36.11 23.42 29.66
C SER A 782 -36.81 23.32 28.31
N ALA A 783 -38.07 22.89 28.34
CA ALA A 783 -39.03 23.12 27.29
C ALA A 783 -39.13 24.64 27.02
N ALA A 784 -38.74 25.06 25.81
CA ALA A 784 -39.27 26.27 25.21
C ALA A 784 -40.71 25.99 24.78
N GLY A 785 -41.70 26.83 25.00
CA GLY A 785 -41.76 28.05 25.78
C GLY A 785 -43.21 28.53 25.79
N GLU A 786 -43.56 29.41 26.71
CA GLU A 786 -44.63 30.39 26.51
C GLU A 786 -44.60 31.43 27.64
N GLY A 787 -44.48 32.71 27.24
CA GLY A 787 -45.24 33.79 27.85
C GLY A 787 -44.73 34.44 29.14
N SER A 788 -44.14 35.63 28.94
CA SER A 788 -44.59 36.88 29.59
C SER A 788 -43.94 37.34 30.92
N LYS A 789 -43.18 38.43 30.76
CA LYS A 789 -43.09 39.65 31.60
C LYS A 789 -42.38 39.58 32.96
N GLY A 790 -41.23 40.28 33.00
CA GLY A 790 -41.23 41.59 33.65
C GLY A 790 -40.17 41.82 34.73
N GLY A 791 -39.29 42.81 34.47
CA GLY A 791 -38.52 43.58 35.46
C GLY A 791 -37.39 42.82 36.15
N LYS A 792 -36.27 43.41 36.54
CA LYS A 792 -35.63 44.74 36.44
C LYS A 792 -34.43 44.60 37.40
N ASP A 793 -33.44 45.47 37.23
CA ASP A 793 -32.41 45.84 38.22
C ASP A 793 -31.18 44.91 38.27
N THR A 794 -30.06 45.25 37.61
CA THR A 794 -28.99 46.20 38.04
C THR A 794 -28.24 45.68 39.27
N ALA A 795 -26.91 45.62 39.36
CA ALA A 795 -25.82 46.18 38.58
C ALA A 795 -24.50 45.52 39.04
N ASP A 796 -23.44 45.79 38.27
CA ASP A 796 -22.09 46.15 38.76
C ASP A 796 -21.28 45.11 39.57
N LEU A 797 -20.03 44.78 39.26
CA LEU A 797 -18.94 45.54 38.65
C LEU A 797 -17.92 44.59 37.98
N ARG A 798 -17.56 44.94 36.74
CA ARG A 798 -16.25 44.66 36.11
C ARG A 798 -15.12 45.32 36.95
N PRO A 799 -13.80 45.07 36.77
CA PRO A 799 -13.14 44.70 35.49
C PRO A 799 -11.90 43.77 35.70
N ARG A 800 -11.05 43.33 34.75
CA ARG A 800 -10.52 43.77 33.45
C ARG A 800 -9.99 42.50 32.75
N SER A 801 -10.49 42.15 31.56
CA SER A 801 -9.88 42.38 30.24
C SER A 801 -8.65 41.49 29.97
N ALA A 802 -8.78 40.46 29.13
CA ALA A 802 -8.72 40.51 27.64
C ALA A 802 -7.30 40.16 27.18
N ALA A 803 -7.02 39.47 26.09
CA ALA A 803 -7.73 38.78 25.01
C ALA A 803 -6.64 37.84 24.42
N GLY A 804 -6.93 36.66 23.92
CA GLY A 804 -7.56 36.34 22.63
C GLY A 804 -6.94 34.99 22.20
N GLU A 805 -7.78 34.03 21.79
CA GLU A 805 -7.91 33.59 20.39
C GLU A 805 -6.70 32.77 19.91
N ASP A 806 -6.78 31.62 19.24
CA ASP A 806 -7.80 30.61 18.94
C ASP A 806 -7.00 29.53 18.19
N SER A 807 -7.26 28.24 18.41
CA SER A 807 -7.12 27.22 17.36
C SER A 807 -7.80 25.92 17.77
N GLU A 808 -9.00 25.72 17.21
CA GLU A 808 -9.58 24.42 16.83
C GLU A 808 -8.52 23.62 16.04
N GLY A 809 -8.39 22.31 16.18
CA GLY A 809 -9.40 21.31 16.51
C GLY A 809 -9.70 20.51 15.25
N GLY A 810 -8.86 19.51 14.97
CA GLY A 810 -9.14 18.45 14.00
C GLY A 810 -9.82 17.28 14.69
N GLU A 811 -10.92 16.81 14.11
CA GLU A 811 -11.57 15.52 14.36
C GLU A 811 -11.73 14.85 12.98
N ASP A 812 -11.22 13.64 12.75
CA ASP A 812 -11.67 12.31 13.21
C ASP A 812 -12.92 11.78 12.49
N SER A 813 -12.78 10.59 11.89
CA SER A 813 -13.70 9.44 11.84
C SER A 813 -13.37 8.62 10.57
N ASP A 814 -12.74 7.45 10.64
CA ASP A 814 -13.22 6.15 11.14
C ASP A 814 -14.27 5.52 10.21
N GLU A 815 -13.92 4.42 9.53
CA GLU A 815 -14.88 3.43 9.05
C GLU A 815 -14.23 2.05 8.83
N THR A 816 -14.78 1.09 9.55
CA THR A 816 -14.53 -0.36 9.56
C THR A 816 -15.17 -1.06 8.35
N GLU A 817 -14.45 -1.94 7.67
CA GLU A 817 -15.04 -2.96 6.77
C GLU A 817 -14.75 -4.38 7.28
N ALA A 818 -15.83 -5.15 7.42
CA ALA A 818 -15.85 -6.56 7.76
C ALA A 818 -15.97 -7.41 6.47
N GLU A 819 -15.02 -8.31 6.24
CA GLU A 819 -15.08 -9.32 5.17
C GLU A 819 -15.91 -10.53 5.60
N ALA A 820 -16.87 -10.92 4.74
CA ALA A 820 -17.55 -12.20 4.79
C ALA A 820 -17.06 -13.10 3.65
N SER A 821 -16.55 -14.28 3.99
CA SER A 821 -16.16 -15.34 3.05
C SER A 821 -17.37 -16.01 2.38
N PRO A 822 -17.25 -16.55 1.14
CA PRO A 822 -18.22 -17.52 0.62
C PRO A 822 -17.69 -18.95 0.74
N ASN A 823 -18.54 -19.83 1.27
CA ASN A 823 -18.40 -21.29 1.19
C ASN A 823 -19.04 -21.80 -0.13
N PRO A 824 -18.57 -22.93 -0.70
CA PRO A 824 -19.01 -23.48 -1.97
C PRO A 824 -20.14 -24.52 -1.78
N ASP A 825 -20.94 -24.76 -2.83
CA ASP A 825 -21.80 -25.94 -3.02
C ASP A 825 -22.41 -25.89 -4.46
N PRO A 826 -23.05 -26.95 -5.01
CA PRO A 826 -22.45 -28.18 -5.55
C PRO A 826 -22.84 -28.44 -7.04
N VAL A 827 -22.16 -29.42 -7.67
CA VAL A 827 -22.58 -30.27 -8.81
C VAL A 827 -23.60 -29.73 -9.83
N ASN A 828 -23.12 -29.45 -11.05
CA ASN A 828 -23.48 -30.22 -12.27
C ASN A 828 -22.43 -30.04 -13.37
#